data_AF-A0A1B1AFN9-F1
#
_entry.id   AF-A0A1B1AFN9-F1
#
_cell.length_a   1.000
_cell.length_b   1.000
_cell.length_c   1.000
_cell.angle_alpha   90.00
_cell.angle_beta   90.00
_cell.angle_gamma   90.00
#
_symmetry.space_group_name_H-M   'P 1'
#
loop_
_entity.id
_entity.type
_entity.pdbx_description
1 polymer ?
#
loop_
_entity_poly.entity_id
_entity_poly.type
_entity_poly.pdbx_seq_one_letter_code
_entity_poly.pdbx_strand_id
1 'polypeptide(L)'
;MKHQDALNQLARETKRARRNLALERLLRAGLVLLGAMAVWTAFALLGGHERLPLLLQTLSAIFALVLFVYLGVRARREWRAPTEEEARARLAADSRMDAGSFDALRDQPTKYDPFSIALWNRERERLLENADNVRLGPPRPRLDELDPYKLRYGALALMVIGFAIAGTQSGDRLARAFLPDPGPLLGDQEMAIEAWATPADYTHAAPISLSDLEGQRVVTPPSVRVTVRVMGPAGAPVLRFNGQGGQRSARFTEAADGAWEAQLDIPGRGELRIVRFHTRARWRLAPAPDTEPRASWDAPISTLSDERVSLSWKARDDYGVRRLVLRVTPLDPPDGLVRADPVDTELEAPAGDPREAEAETEIDLAAHPYAGMEVEARIVAIDALGQEGVSDPLRVTLPEKIFLQPLARAAIEIRRHILAERRSYRNGPGVQRRRVPAGDILLGNERIETRDYDTRPALQRAPEGIQRAARLIDALTMEPQDHYFRDLAVYFGFRNARSQLAVARDPDEADIAADTLWRTALRAEYGGAADARRALEEAQRQLAEALAQGAPQERVRQLLEALRRATENYMQALVQEALRSGESPQNMEDTEDQATLSERDIQSMLQRVQELSEQGRNAEAQQLLAQLAQLLSNLDVQLSQGGEGEGDRQGGEGDEAMQQSIDELSQTMGEQRALRDETRQEQHQQQGQGGSGGDQQGGQGGDELAQRQSDLRQGLAEAQRMADEAGAAPSNDLNAAGEAMRRAEDALRRGDLEGAEAAQSAALDNLREGAEALSAELRERGRGGEEQGPGGNRDPLGRQSGAGNADGEGTVPTTADPVRAREIFDEIRRRAQDPNRPEAEREYLRRLLDRFGDS
;
A
#
# COMPACT_ATOMS: atom_id res chain seq x y z
N MET A 1 36.92 16.19 82.60
CA MET A 1 37.02 15.15 81.55
C MET A 1 37.82 13.94 82.05
N LYS A 2 37.50 12.67 81.71
CA LYS A 2 38.40 11.54 82.02
C LYS A 2 39.61 11.56 81.09
N HIS A 3 40.76 11.08 81.55
CA HIS A 3 42.00 11.09 80.78
C HIS A 3 41.89 10.37 79.41
N GLN A 4 41.17 9.25 79.37
CA GLN A 4 40.90 8.52 78.11
C GLN A 4 39.99 9.31 77.15
N ASP A 5 39.02 10.06 77.67
CA ASP A 5 38.14 10.89 76.84
C ASP A 5 38.93 12.04 76.20
N ALA A 6 39.86 12.66 76.94
CA ALA A 6 40.75 13.70 76.46
C ALA A 6 41.67 13.19 75.34
N LEU A 7 42.26 12.00 75.51
CA LEU A 7 43.08 11.36 74.47
C LEU A 7 42.28 11.02 73.21
N ASN A 8 41.03 10.58 73.37
CA ASN A 8 40.13 10.27 72.26
C ASN A 8 39.68 11.54 71.50
N GLN A 9 39.35 12.62 72.21
CA GLN A 9 39.05 13.92 71.61
C GLN A 9 40.27 14.46 70.85
N LEU A 10 41.46 14.36 71.45
CA LEU A 10 42.69 14.76 70.80
C LEU A 10 42.94 13.97 69.51
N ALA A 11 42.79 12.64 69.54
CA ALA A 11 42.97 11.79 68.37
C ALA A 11 41.98 12.10 67.24
N ARG A 12 40.74 12.49 67.59
CA ARG A 12 39.73 12.93 66.62
C ARG A 12 40.09 14.27 65.99
N GLU A 13 40.50 15.25 66.81
CA GLU A 13 40.85 16.59 66.33
C GLU A 13 42.18 16.61 65.56
N THR A 14 43.17 15.79 65.93
CA THR A 14 44.41 15.63 65.14
C THR A 14 44.14 14.97 63.80
N LYS A 15 43.22 13.98 63.74
CA LYS A 15 42.78 13.39 62.47
C LYS A 15 42.05 14.41 61.59
N ARG A 16 41.25 15.31 62.18
CA ARG A 16 40.62 16.44 61.47
C ARG A 16 41.65 17.46 60.99
N ALA A 17 42.62 17.82 61.83
CA ALA A 17 43.72 18.72 61.47
C ALA A 17 44.55 18.17 60.31
N ARG A 18 44.86 16.87 60.34
CA ARG A 18 45.55 16.16 59.25
C ARG A 18 44.76 16.20 57.95
N ARG A 19 43.43 16.03 58.00
CA ARG A 19 42.55 16.17 56.83
C ARG A 19 42.53 17.60 56.28
N ASN A 20 42.42 18.61 57.14
CA ASN A 20 42.46 20.02 56.73
C ASN A 20 43.79 20.36 56.07
N LEU A 21 44.93 19.98 56.66
CA LEU A 21 46.25 20.17 56.07
C LEU A 21 46.42 19.42 54.74
N ALA A 22 45.89 18.20 54.63
CA ALA A 22 45.92 17.43 53.39
C ALA A 22 45.12 18.13 52.28
N LEU A 23 43.93 18.68 52.61
CA LEU A 23 43.12 19.47 51.69
C LEU A 23 43.80 20.79 51.31
N GLU A 24 44.40 21.50 52.26
CA GLU A 24 45.14 22.74 51.98
C GLU A 24 46.32 22.51 51.03
N ARG A 25 47.12 21.47 51.29
CA ARG A 25 48.24 21.07 50.41
C ARG A 25 47.75 20.60 49.04
N LEU A 26 46.63 19.87 48.99
CA LEU A 26 46.03 19.43 47.73
C LEU A 26 45.53 20.62 46.90
N LEU A 27 44.84 21.58 47.52
CA LEU A 27 44.37 22.81 46.86
C LEU A 27 45.55 23.66 46.38
N ARG A 28 46.62 23.75 47.17
CA ARG A 28 47.84 24.48 46.81
C ARG A 28 48.57 23.84 45.63
N ALA A 29 48.80 22.53 45.68
CA ALA A 29 49.46 21.78 44.60
C ALA A 29 48.59 21.72 43.33
N GLY A 30 47.27 21.64 43.49
CA GLY A 30 46.31 21.60 42.39
C GLY A 30 45.92 22.96 41.81
N LEU A 31 46.34 24.08 42.41
CA LEU A 31 45.89 25.43 42.01
C LEU A 31 46.20 25.72 40.54
N VAL A 32 47.40 25.38 40.06
CA VAL A 32 47.81 25.62 38.68
C VAL A 32 46.99 24.76 37.70
N LEU A 33 46.71 23.51 38.05
CA LEU A 33 45.85 22.63 37.26
C LEU A 33 44.41 23.16 37.20
N LEU A 34 43.83 23.51 38.35
CA LEU A 34 42.46 24.06 38.43
C LEU A 34 42.35 25.39 37.67
N GLY A 35 43.37 26.25 37.76
CA GLY A 35 43.44 27.50 37.00
C GLY A 35 43.49 27.25 35.49
N ALA A 36 44.35 26.33 35.04
CA ALA A 36 44.43 25.97 33.62
C ALA A 36 43.11 25.36 33.10
N MET A 37 42.48 24.47 33.87
CA MET A 37 41.17 23.92 33.53
C MET A 37 40.08 25.00 33.48
N ALA A 38 40.09 25.94 34.43
CA ALA A 38 39.11 27.04 34.46
C ALA A 38 39.24 27.97 33.25
N VAL A 39 40.48 28.34 32.88
CA VAL A 39 40.75 29.16 31.69
C VAL A 39 40.33 28.43 30.40
N TRP A 40 40.65 27.14 30.28
CA TRP A 40 40.23 26.33 29.12
C TRP A 40 38.70 26.21 29.04
N THR A 41 38.05 25.98 30.19
CA THR A 41 36.57 25.92 30.29
C THR A 41 35.94 27.24 29.88
N ALA A 42 36.49 28.38 30.33
CA ALA A 42 36.03 29.70 29.91
C ALA A 42 36.22 29.92 28.40
N PHE A 43 37.39 29.57 27.86
CA PHE A 43 37.69 29.67 26.42
C PHE A 43 36.71 28.84 25.57
N ALA A 44 36.39 27.62 26.01
CA ALA A 44 35.42 26.74 25.36
C ALA A 44 34.00 27.30 25.43
N LEU A 45 33.54 27.74 26.61
CA LEU A 45 32.19 28.28 26.80
C LEU A 45 31.96 29.58 26.03
N LEU A 46 32.97 30.45 25.94
CA LEU A 46 32.93 31.69 25.15
C LEU A 46 32.94 31.44 23.63
N GLY A 47 33.07 30.18 23.18
CA GLY A 47 33.10 29.81 21.76
C GLY A 47 34.43 30.09 21.06
N GLY A 48 35.51 30.34 21.82
CA GLY A 48 36.84 30.54 21.24
C GLY A 48 37.38 29.28 20.56
N HIS A 49 37.05 28.11 21.10
CA HIS A 49 37.43 26.82 20.54
C HIS A 49 36.69 26.52 19.23
N GLU A 50 35.40 26.84 19.12
CA GLU A 50 34.58 26.58 17.92
C GLU A 50 35.01 27.38 16.68
N ARG A 51 35.70 28.52 16.87
CA ARG A 51 36.20 29.36 15.76
C ARG A 51 37.47 28.82 15.11
N LEU A 52 38.13 27.85 15.73
CA LEU A 52 39.34 27.24 15.16
C LEU A 52 38.96 26.28 14.02
N PRO A 53 39.81 26.09 13.00
CA PRO A 53 39.65 25.01 12.03
C PRO A 53 39.60 23.63 12.73
N LEU A 54 38.88 22.67 12.16
CA LEU A 54 38.66 21.33 12.75
C LEU A 54 39.96 20.66 13.25
N LEU A 55 41.04 20.71 12.47
CA LEU A 55 42.35 20.17 12.87
C LEU A 55 42.93 20.88 14.10
N LEU A 56 42.84 22.21 14.16
CA LEU A 56 43.31 22.99 15.32
C LEU A 56 42.44 22.75 16.55
N GLN A 57 41.15 22.50 16.38
CA GLN A 57 40.26 22.12 17.49
C GLN A 57 40.74 20.83 18.15
N THR A 58 41.02 19.79 17.35
CA THR A 58 41.53 18.51 17.84
C THR A 58 42.91 18.66 18.48
N LEU A 59 43.86 19.32 17.81
CA LEU A 59 45.21 19.50 18.32
C LEU A 59 45.24 20.30 19.63
N SER A 60 44.43 21.36 19.74
CA SER A 60 44.33 22.16 20.97
C SER A 60 43.69 21.40 22.12
N ALA A 61 42.66 20.58 21.86
CA ALA A 61 42.05 19.72 22.88
C ALA A 61 43.00 18.61 23.36
N ILE A 62 43.74 17.97 22.46
CA ILE A 62 44.79 16.99 22.82
C ILE A 62 45.90 17.68 23.62
N PHE A 63 46.35 18.86 23.19
CA PHE A 63 47.35 19.64 23.93
C PHE A 63 46.87 20.00 25.33
N ALA A 64 45.62 20.45 25.48
CA ALA A 64 45.02 20.73 26.77
C ALA A 64 44.97 19.48 27.66
N LEU A 65 44.57 18.33 27.09
CA LEU A 65 44.55 17.05 27.81
C LEU A 65 45.95 16.65 28.30
N VAL A 66 46.96 16.72 27.43
CA VAL A 66 48.36 16.42 27.77
C VAL A 66 48.87 17.39 28.85
N LEU A 67 48.55 18.68 28.73
CA LEU A 67 48.89 19.69 29.72
C LEU A 67 48.24 19.40 31.07
N PHE A 68 46.96 19.01 31.11
CA PHE A 68 46.27 18.65 32.35
C PHE A 68 46.84 17.38 32.98
N VAL A 69 47.19 16.38 32.19
CA VAL A 69 47.88 15.17 32.68
C VAL A 69 49.25 15.54 33.25
N TYR A 70 50.03 16.36 32.55
CA TYR A 70 51.33 16.83 33.02
C TYR A 70 51.22 17.61 34.32
N LEU A 71 50.32 18.60 34.40
CA LEU A 71 50.07 19.40 35.59
C LEU A 71 49.51 18.55 36.74
N GLY A 72 48.69 17.54 36.46
CA GLY A 72 48.20 16.59 37.45
C GLY A 72 49.31 15.69 38.00
N VAL A 73 50.20 15.17 37.16
CA VAL A 73 51.38 14.41 37.58
C VAL A 73 52.32 15.30 38.40
N ARG A 74 52.53 16.54 38.00
CA ARG A 74 53.32 17.53 38.75
C ARG A 74 52.70 17.81 40.11
N ALA A 75 51.39 18.09 40.18
CA ALA A 75 50.67 18.33 41.43
C ALA A 75 50.76 17.10 42.36
N ARG A 76 50.66 15.88 41.81
CA ARG A 76 50.84 14.63 42.56
C ARG A 76 52.26 14.45 43.09
N ARG A 77 53.29 14.86 42.33
CA ARG A 77 54.70 14.80 42.75
C ARG A 77 55.02 15.85 43.82
N GLU A 78 54.43 17.03 43.73
CA GLU A 78 54.59 18.11 44.72
C GLU A 78 53.78 17.86 46.00
N TRP A 79 52.72 17.05 45.92
CA TRP A 79 51.89 16.72 47.07
C TRP A 79 52.62 15.81 48.07
N ARG A 80 52.76 16.30 49.30
CA ARG A 80 53.34 15.55 50.43
C ARG A 80 52.29 15.32 51.51
N ALA A 81 52.07 14.06 51.87
CA ALA A 81 51.14 13.68 52.92
C ALA A 81 51.52 14.35 54.25
N PRO A 82 50.60 15.03 54.94
CA PRO A 82 50.90 15.65 56.23
C PRO A 82 51.21 14.60 57.29
N THR A 83 52.27 14.84 58.04
CA THR A 83 52.67 13.99 59.17
C THR A 83 51.77 14.24 60.38
N GLU A 84 51.75 13.29 61.31
CA GLU A 84 50.94 13.44 62.52
C GLU A 84 51.49 14.56 63.42
N GLU A 85 52.80 14.76 63.43
CA GLU A 85 53.49 15.87 64.12
C GLU A 85 53.07 17.23 63.58
N GLU A 86 53.02 17.40 62.24
CA GLU A 86 52.54 18.64 61.61
C GLU A 86 51.08 18.94 61.95
N ALA A 87 50.24 17.90 62.00
CA ALA A 87 48.83 18.03 62.38
C ALA A 87 48.67 18.43 63.85
N ARG A 88 49.50 17.89 64.76
CA ARG A 88 49.53 18.30 66.17
C ARG A 88 50.07 19.72 66.35
N ALA A 89 51.15 20.08 65.66
CA ALA A 89 51.70 21.44 65.67
C ALA A 89 50.67 22.47 65.16
N ARG A 90 49.89 22.12 64.14
CA ARG A 90 48.78 22.96 63.64
C ARG A 90 47.66 23.10 64.67
N LEU A 91 47.26 22.00 65.30
CA LEU A 91 46.23 21.99 66.34
C LEU A 91 46.65 22.79 67.58
N ALA A 92 47.94 22.72 67.94
CA ALA A 92 48.57 23.52 68.99
C ALA A 92 48.48 25.01 68.69
N ALA A 93 48.91 25.41 67.49
CA ALA A 93 48.89 26.80 67.05
C ALA A 93 47.46 27.38 66.98
N ASP A 94 46.48 26.61 66.49
CA ASP A 94 45.08 27.05 66.43
C ASP A 94 44.41 27.13 67.81
N SER A 95 44.79 26.24 68.74
CA SER A 95 44.28 26.21 70.11
C SER A 95 45.07 27.10 71.09
N ARG A 96 46.09 27.83 70.60
CA ARG A 96 47.04 28.64 71.41
C ARG A 96 47.72 27.85 72.53
N MET A 97 48.04 26.58 72.28
CA MET A 97 48.77 25.71 73.19
C MET A 97 50.20 25.50 72.70
N ASP A 98 51.10 25.14 73.62
CA ASP A 98 52.45 24.74 73.25
C ASP A 98 52.43 23.35 72.59
N ALA A 99 53.27 23.13 71.58
CA ALA A 99 53.28 21.89 70.82
C ALA A 99 53.63 20.68 71.71
N GLY A 100 54.47 20.89 72.73
CA GLY A 100 54.85 19.87 73.71
C GLY A 100 53.77 19.51 74.73
N SER A 101 52.71 20.32 74.88
CA SER A 101 51.61 20.04 75.82
C SER A 101 50.83 18.77 75.46
N PHE A 102 50.82 18.39 74.18
CA PHE A 102 50.14 17.18 73.68
C PHE A 102 50.95 15.91 73.90
N ASP A 103 52.27 16.01 73.84
CA ASP A 103 53.16 14.89 74.11
C ASP A 103 53.27 14.66 75.63
N ALA A 104 53.23 15.73 76.45
CA ALA A 104 53.18 15.65 77.92
C ALA A 104 51.94 14.92 78.46
N LEU A 105 50.80 14.95 77.73
CA LEU A 105 49.59 14.18 78.06
C LEU A 105 49.75 12.68 77.86
N ARG A 106 50.72 12.24 77.05
CA ARG A 106 51.06 10.82 76.82
C ARG A 106 52.28 10.35 77.60
N ASP A 107 52.99 11.29 78.21
CA ASP A 107 54.25 11.05 78.89
C ASP A 107 54.05 10.43 80.27
N GLN A 108 55.02 9.62 80.70
CA GLN A 108 54.99 8.94 82.00
C GLN A 108 56.11 9.46 82.91
N PRO A 109 55.86 9.62 84.21
CA PRO A 109 56.90 10.08 85.12
C PRO A 109 58.05 9.08 85.16
N THR A 110 59.27 9.53 84.85
CA THR A 110 60.48 8.69 84.89
C THR A 110 60.95 8.42 86.34
N LYS A 111 60.48 9.22 87.30
CA LYS A 111 60.78 9.11 88.73
C LYS A 111 59.49 8.97 89.54
N TYR A 112 59.42 7.93 90.38
CA TYR A 112 58.24 7.57 91.18
C TYR A 112 58.28 8.12 92.62
N ASP A 113 58.85 9.31 92.81
CA ASP A 113 58.89 9.97 94.11
C ASP A 113 57.55 10.68 94.41
N PRO A 114 57.03 10.69 95.66
CA PRO A 114 55.73 11.29 95.98
C PRO A 114 55.58 12.75 95.53
N PHE A 115 56.67 13.54 95.61
CA PHE A 115 56.67 14.92 95.14
C PHE A 115 56.57 15.02 93.60
N SER A 116 57.31 14.16 92.88
CA SER A 116 57.29 14.12 91.41
C SER A 116 55.93 13.68 90.87
N ILE A 117 55.27 12.72 91.53
CA ILE A 117 53.92 12.27 91.18
C ILE A 117 52.88 13.37 91.43
N ALA A 118 52.99 14.11 92.54
CA ALA A 118 52.10 15.22 92.83
C ALA A 118 52.22 16.35 91.80
N LEU A 119 53.45 16.70 91.39
CA LEU A 119 53.72 17.68 90.35
C LEU A 119 53.19 17.23 88.99
N TRP A 120 53.39 15.95 88.63
CA TRP A 120 52.84 15.36 87.40
C TRP A 120 51.31 15.35 87.40
N ASN A 121 50.66 14.99 88.51
CA ASN A 121 49.20 15.04 88.62
C ASN A 121 48.65 16.46 88.46
N ARG A 122 49.31 17.45 89.08
CA ARG A 122 48.90 18.87 88.97
C ARG A 122 49.05 19.39 87.55
N GLU A 123 50.14 19.06 86.87
CA GLU A 123 50.34 19.44 85.47
C GLU A 123 49.36 18.69 84.55
N ARG A 124 49.06 17.41 84.85
CA ARG A 124 48.05 16.62 84.12
C ARG A 124 46.65 17.22 84.25
N GLU A 125 46.24 17.66 85.44
CA GLU A 125 44.95 18.34 85.65
C GLU A 125 44.88 19.65 84.86
N ARG A 126 45.96 20.45 84.89
CA ARG A 126 46.08 21.69 84.09
C ARG A 126 45.96 21.41 82.59
N LEU A 127 46.59 20.35 82.11
CA LEU A 127 46.50 19.92 80.71
C LEU A 127 45.11 19.40 80.34
N LEU A 128 44.38 18.76 81.27
CA LEU A 128 43.01 18.30 81.07
C LEU A 128 42.00 19.47 81.01
N GLU A 129 42.16 20.49 81.84
CA GLU A 129 41.35 21.72 81.78
C GLU A 129 41.56 22.47 80.44
N ASN A 130 42.80 22.46 79.94
CA ASN A 130 43.11 23.03 78.64
C ASN A 130 42.59 22.17 77.49
N ALA A 131 42.58 20.84 77.61
CA ALA A 131 42.12 19.92 76.57
C ALA A 131 40.66 20.13 76.13
N ASP A 132 39.78 20.56 77.05
CA ASP A 132 38.39 20.91 76.75
C ASP A 132 38.25 22.11 75.79
N ASN A 133 39.30 22.95 75.69
CA ASN A 133 39.35 24.13 74.82
C ASN A 133 40.06 23.88 73.47
N VAL A 134 40.46 22.65 73.16
CA VAL A 134 41.08 22.30 71.87
C VAL A 134 40.05 22.46 70.75
N ARG A 135 40.27 23.44 69.86
CA ARG A 135 39.41 23.70 68.70
C ARG A 135 40.26 23.89 67.46
N LEU A 136 39.97 23.11 66.43
CA LEU A 136 40.60 23.25 65.12
C LEU A 136 40.03 24.49 64.39
N GLY A 137 40.91 25.32 63.83
CA GLY A 137 40.50 26.44 62.98
C GLY A 137 40.01 25.97 61.60
N PRO A 138 39.30 26.85 60.85
CA PRO A 138 38.93 26.54 59.47
C PRO A 138 40.18 26.36 58.59
N PRO A 139 40.08 25.58 57.50
CA PRO A 139 41.19 25.39 56.58
C PRO A 139 41.64 26.71 55.95
N ARG A 140 42.95 26.96 55.90
CA ARG A 140 43.59 28.17 55.35
C ARG A 140 44.61 27.78 54.28
N PRO A 141 44.18 27.50 53.04
CA PRO A 141 45.07 27.04 51.97
C PRO A 141 46.10 28.07 51.48
N ARG A 142 46.04 29.32 51.97
CA ARG A 142 46.96 30.44 51.64
C ARG A 142 47.25 30.55 50.14
N LEU A 143 46.19 30.44 49.33
CA LEU A 143 46.30 30.50 47.87
C LEU A 143 46.78 31.86 47.37
N ASP A 144 46.66 32.90 48.20
CA ASP A 144 47.13 34.26 47.88
C ASP A 144 48.66 34.36 47.76
N GLU A 145 49.42 33.42 48.36
CA GLU A 145 50.88 33.35 48.19
C GLU A 145 51.28 32.92 46.77
N LEU A 146 50.43 32.15 46.08
CA LEU A 146 50.67 31.64 44.73
C LEU A 146 49.95 32.46 43.63
N ASP A 147 48.89 33.19 43.99
CA ASP A 147 48.12 34.03 43.08
C ASP A 147 47.95 35.45 43.68
N PRO A 148 49.00 36.30 43.64
CA PRO A 148 48.95 37.65 44.21
C PRO A 148 47.93 38.56 43.52
N TYR A 149 47.72 38.36 42.21
CA TYR A 149 46.78 39.13 41.39
C TYR A 149 45.34 38.60 41.44
N LYS A 150 45.10 37.50 42.17
CA LYS A 150 43.78 36.87 42.34
C LYS A 150 43.10 36.49 41.01
N LEU A 151 43.88 36.09 40.01
CA LEU A 151 43.42 35.73 38.66
C LEU A 151 42.38 34.60 38.66
N ARG A 152 42.39 33.75 39.70
CA ARG A 152 41.40 32.67 39.87
C ARG A 152 39.94 33.15 39.89
N TYR A 153 39.64 34.31 40.49
CA TYR A 153 38.28 34.85 40.49
C TYR A 153 37.89 35.42 39.13
N GLY A 154 38.85 35.95 38.39
CA GLY A 154 38.64 36.38 36.99
C GLY A 154 38.29 35.19 36.09
N ALA A 155 39.03 34.08 36.20
CA ALA A 155 38.71 32.85 35.47
C ALA A 155 37.32 32.31 35.83
N LEU A 156 36.95 32.31 37.11
CA LEU A 156 35.62 31.88 37.56
C LEU A 156 34.50 32.81 37.05
N ALA A 157 34.71 34.12 37.08
CA ALA A 157 33.76 35.08 36.50
C ALA A 157 33.57 34.86 35.00
N LEU A 158 34.66 34.63 34.25
CA LEU A 158 34.59 34.30 32.82
C LEU A 158 33.86 32.99 32.55
N MET A 159 34.00 31.98 33.41
CA MET A 159 33.22 30.75 33.30
C MET A 159 31.72 30.99 33.50
N VAL A 160 31.33 31.80 34.50
CA VAL A 160 29.92 32.15 34.74
C VAL A 160 29.34 32.94 33.56
N ILE A 161 30.08 33.92 33.06
CA ILE A 161 29.71 34.69 31.86
C ILE A 161 29.60 33.77 30.65
N GLY A 162 30.58 32.89 30.44
CA GLY A 162 30.58 31.91 29.36
C GLY A 162 29.40 30.97 29.42
N PHE A 163 28.99 30.53 30.61
CA PHE A 163 27.81 29.70 30.80
C PHE A 163 26.51 30.43 30.43
N ALA A 164 26.39 31.71 30.80
CA ALA A 164 25.27 32.56 30.40
C ALA A 164 25.20 32.78 28.89
N ILE A 165 26.35 32.99 28.22
CA ILE A 165 26.43 33.18 26.76
C ILE A 165 26.14 31.87 26.02
N ALA A 166 26.66 30.73 26.50
CA ALA A 166 26.51 29.43 25.84
C ALA A 166 25.08 28.86 25.95
N GLY A 167 24.31 29.22 26.99
CA GLY A 167 22.94 28.77 27.19
C GLY A 167 22.78 27.25 27.08
N THR A 168 21.87 26.78 26.22
CA THR A 168 21.62 25.34 25.99
C THR A 168 22.75 24.62 25.25
N GLN A 169 23.75 25.33 24.72
CA GLN A 169 24.89 24.77 23.98
C GLN A 169 26.12 24.53 24.88
N SER A 170 26.05 24.93 26.16
CA SER A 170 27.15 24.77 27.13
C SER A 170 27.65 23.33 27.22
N GLY A 171 26.75 22.34 27.22
CA GLY A 171 27.10 20.92 27.25
C GLY A 171 27.93 20.48 26.03
N ASP A 172 27.48 20.84 24.82
CA ASP A 172 28.16 20.46 23.58
C ASP A 172 29.54 21.13 23.46
N ARG A 173 29.65 22.42 23.85
CA ARG A 173 30.92 23.17 23.87
C ARG A 173 31.95 22.56 24.80
N LEU A 174 31.53 22.17 26.01
CA LEU A 174 32.42 21.52 26.98
C LEU A 174 32.81 20.13 26.52
N ALA A 175 31.88 19.37 25.93
CA ALA A 175 32.17 18.05 25.39
C ALA A 175 33.27 18.12 24.33
N ARG A 176 33.16 19.01 23.32
CA ARG A 176 34.19 19.17 22.28
C ARG A 176 35.56 19.62 22.81
N ALA A 177 35.58 20.41 23.88
CA ALA A 177 36.83 20.94 24.44
C ALA A 177 37.58 19.94 25.33
N PHE A 178 36.87 19.02 26.01
CA PHE A 178 37.47 18.03 26.92
C PHE A 178 37.57 16.62 26.33
N LEU A 179 36.77 16.30 25.32
CA LEU A 179 36.81 15.05 24.58
C LEU A 179 37.29 15.38 23.16
N PRO A 180 38.58 15.25 22.85
CA PRO A 180 39.10 15.58 21.53
C PRO A 180 38.51 14.67 20.47
N ASP A 181 38.07 15.26 19.36
CA ASP A 181 37.56 14.52 18.20
C ASP A 181 38.75 14.01 17.36
N PRO A 182 39.02 12.69 17.27
CA PRO A 182 40.12 12.18 16.47
C PRO A 182 39.84 12.25 14.97
N GLY A 183 38.59 12.52 14.57
CA GLY A 183 38.14 12.46 13.20
C GLY A 183 38.98 13.27 12.19
N PRO A 184 39.25 14.56 12.43
CA PRO A 184 40.09 15.36 11.53
C PRO A 184 41.51 14.80 11.35
N LEU A 185 42.07 14.10 12.35
CA LEU A 185 43.38 13.43 12.23
C LEU A 185 43.32 12.15 11.39
N LEU A 186 42.12 11.57 11.25
CA LEU A 186 41.84 10.36 10.47
C LEU A 186 41.36 10.67 9.05
N GLY A 187 41.39 11.94 8.62
CA GLY A 187 41.06 12.37 7.27
C GLY A 187 39.65 12.96 7.09
N ASP A 188 38.93 13.24 8.17
CA ASP A 188 37.62 13.88 8.06
C ASP A 188 37.70 15.33 7.61
N GLN A 189 36.94 15.65 6.58
CA GLN A 189 36.74 17.02 6.12
C GLN A 189 35.52 17.66 6.77
N GLU A 190 35.27 18.94 6.47
CA GLU A 190 33.99 19.57 6.84
C GLU A 190 32.84 18.76 6.23
N MET A 191 31.88 18.39 7.08
CA MET A 191 30.76 17.54 6.66
C MET A 191 29.76 18.39 5.89
N ALA A 192 29.65 18.15 4.58
CA ALA A 192 28.54 18.69 3.80
C ALA A 192 27.32 17.81 4.09
N ILE A 193 26.34 18.37 4.81
CA ILE A 193 25.14 17.67 5.25
C ILE A 193 23.98 18.13 4.38
N GLU A 194 23.47 17.22 3.57
CA GLU A 194 22.24 17.40 2.81
C GLU A 194 21.15 16.58 3.49
N ALA A 195 20.15 17.26 4.03
CA ALA A 195 19.03 16.59 4.69
C ALA A 195 17.72 17.14 4.11
N TRP A 196 16.79 16.25 3.79
CA TRP A 196 15.43 16.62 3.42
C TRP A 196 14.42 15.70 4.09
N ALA A 197 13.26 16.25 4.41
CA ALA A 197 12.11 15.52 4.91
C ALA A 197 11.14 15.33 3.75
N THR A 198 10.98 14.09 3.29
CA THR A 198 9.95 13.71 2.32
C THR A 198 8.66 13.39 3.08
N PRO A 199 7.58 14.17 2.88
CA PRO A 199 6.28 13.84 3.44
C PRO A 199 5.77 12.48 2.94
N ALA A 200 4.86 11.86 3.69
CA ALA A 200 4.20 10.64 3.22
C ALA A 200 3.34 10.92 1.98
N ASP A 201 3.20 9.92 1.11
CA ASP A 201 2.58 10.07 -0.22
C ASP A 201 1.17 10.68 -0.16
N TYR A 202 0.38 10.31 0.86
CA TYR A 202 -0.97 10.82 1.08
C TYR A 202 -1.03 12.33 1.34
N THR A 203 0.06 12.96 1.77
CA THR A 203 0.05 14.40 2.07
C THR A 203 0.21 15.27 0.82
N HIS A 204 0.63 14.69 -0.32
CA HIS A 204 0.95 15.37 -1.58
C HIS A 204 1.85 16.61 -1.43
N ALA A 205 2.64 16.69 -0.34
CA ALA A 205 3.44 17.85 -0.01
C ALA A 205 4.86 17.72 -0.59
N ALA A 206 5.41 18.85 -1.05
CA ALA A 206 6.78 18.89 -1.57
C ALA A 206 7.81 18.55 -0.46
N PRO A 207 8.93 17.90 -0.80
CA PRO A 207 10.02 17.64 0.15
C PRO A 207 10.56 18.94 0.77
N ILE A 208 10.73 18.93 2.09
CA ILE A 208 11.22 20.09 2.85
C ILE A 208 12.74 19.93 3.05
N SER A 209 13.54 20.88 2.55
CA SER A 209 14.97 20.94 2.83
C SER A 209 15.21 21.25 4.31
N LEU A 210 15.95 20.37 4.99
CA LEU A 210 16.41 20.55 6.36
C LEU A 210 17.83 21.14 6.43
N SER A 211 18.60 21.06 5.33
CA SER A 211 20.00 21.53 5.25
C SER A 211 20.15 22.99 5.68
N ASP A 212 19.25 23.87 5.23
CA ASP A 212 19.31 25.32 5.49
C ASP A 212 18.74 25.73 6.86
N LEU A 213 18.06 24.81 7.55
CA LEU A 213 17.27 25.07 8.77
C LEU A 213 17.93 24.50 10.03
N GLU A 214 19.25 24.35 10.02
CA GLU A 214 20.01 23.81 11.15
C GLU A 214 19.78 24.61 12.44
N GLY A 215 19.41 23.92 13.52
CA GLY A 215 19.15 24.51 14.83
C GLY A 215 17.82 25.24 14.98
N GLN A 216 17.01 25.35 13.93
CA GLN A 216 15.69 26.00 13.96
C GLN A 216 14.57 24.99 14.28
N ARG A 217 13.38 25.54 14.60
CA ARG A 217 12.16 24.74 14.68
C ARG A 217 11.57 24.63 13.27
N VAL A 218 11.46 23.42 12.75
CA VAL A 218 10.89 23.13 11.43
C VAL A 218 9.50 22.54 11.62
N VAL A 219 8.51 23.15 10.96
CA VAL A 219 7.14 22.60 10.90
C VAL A 219 7.11 21.58 9.77
N THR A 220 6.74 20.34 10.08
CA THR A 220 6.64 19.25 9.11
C THR A 220 5.21 18.71 9.06
N PRO A 221 4.82 17.98 8.01
CA PRO A 221 3.61 17.15 8.04
C PRO A 221 3.65 16.07 9.16
N PRO A 222 2.51 15.45 9.50
CA PRO A 222 2.38 14.49 10.62
C PRO A 222 3.36 13.33 10.56
N SER A 223 3.55 12.75 9.37
CA SER A 223 4.52 11.69 9.11
C SER A 223 5.47 12.08 7.98
N VAL A 224 6.76 12.11 8.28
CA VAL A 224 7.81 12.38 7.29
C VAL A 224 8.90 11.32 7.34
N ARG A 225 9.40 10.95 6.17
CA ARG A 225 10.63 10.18 6.01
C ARG A 225 11.78 11.16 5.83
N VAL A 226 12.71 11.19 6.79
CA VAL A 226 13.89 12.04 6.68
C VAL A 226 15.02 11.26 6.05
N THR A 227 15.52 11.77 4.94
CA THR A 227 16.73 11.28 4.28
C THR A 227 17.86 12.25 4.55
N VAL A 228 18.98 11.72 5.00
CA VAL A 228 20.19 12.49 5.30
C VAL A 228 21.34 11.88 4.51
N ARG A 229 21.98 12.72 3.71
CA ARG A 229 23.21 12.42 2.98
C ARG A 229 24.34 13.28 3.56
N VAL A 230 25.46 12.64 3.87
CA VAL A 230 26.64 13.30 4.46
C VAL A 230 27.87 12.96 3.64
N MET A 231 28.55 13.99 3.14
CA MET A 231 29.83 13.87 2.43
C MET A 231 30.98 14.39 3.30
N GLY A 232 32.16 13.79 3.16
CA GLY A 232 33.39 14.21 3.86
C GLY A 232 33.89 13.36 5.04
N PRO A 233 33.07 12.63 5.83
CA PRO A 233 33.60 11.80 6.91
C PRO A 233 34.17 10.46 6.39
N ALA A 234 35.34 10.07 6.90
CA ALA A 234 36.00 8.80 6.59
C ALA A 234 35.30 7.56 7.20
N GLY A 235 34.20 7.74 7.95
CA GLY A 235 33.45 6.63 8.54
C GLY A 235 32.02 7.02 8.91
N ALA A 236 31.14 6.02 9.06
CA ALA A 236 29.70 6.22 9.19
C ALA A 236 29.29 7.08 10.40
N PRO A 237 28.56 8.19 10.20
CA PRO A 237 27.84 8.86 11.28
C PRO A 237 26.66 8.00 11.78
N VAL A 238 26.00 8.45 12.86
CA VAL A 238 24.75 7.84 13.36
C VAL A 238 23.67 8.91 13.43
N LEU A 239 22.51 8.62 12.85
CA LEU A 239 21.33 9.47 12.94
C LEU A 239 20.54 9.06 14.17
N ARG A 240 20.24 10.01 15.06
CA ARG A 240 19.47 9.78 16.28
C ARG A 240 18.27 10.72 16.32
N PHE A 241 17.09 10.17 16.50
CA PHE A 241 15.87 10.90 16.77
C PHE A 241 15.43 10.65 18.21
N ASN A 242 15.11 11.73 18.93
CA ASN A 242 14.58 11.66 20.28
C ASN A 242 13.26 12.45 20.34
N GLY A 243 12.15 11.75 20.50
CA GLY A 243 10.83 12.38 20.39
C GLY A 243 9.68 11.50 20.87
N GLN A 244 8.48 11.88 20.45
CA GLN A 244 7.25 11.11 20.64
C GLN A 244 7.42 9.76 19.93
N GLY A 245 7.27 8.66 20.68
CA GLY A 245 7.58 7.30 20.19
C GLY A 245 8.96 6.76 20.57
N GLY A 246 9.74 7.50 21.40
CA GLY A 246 10.99 7.01 21.99
C GLY A 246 12.26 7.43 21.24
N GLN A 247 13.40 6.82 21.58
CA GLN A 247 14.66 7.03 20.89
C GLN A 247 14.76 6.09 19.69
N ARG A 248 14.84 6.65 18.47
CA ARG A 248 15.11 5.89 17.25
C ARG A 248 16.49 6.25 16.72
N SER A 249 17.20 5.28 16.15
CA SER A 249 18.48 5.54 15.51
C SER A 249 18.64 4.76 14.21
N ALA A 250 19.14 5.43 13.18
CA ALA A 250 19.51 4.81 11.92
C ALA A 250 21.04 4.88 11.75
N ARG A 251 21.61 3.78 11.23
CA ARG A 251 23.01 3.76 10.80
C ARG A 251 23.08 4.23 9.36
N PHE A 252 24.12 4.95 9.03
CA PHE A 252 24.37 5.35 7.65
C PHE A 252 24.96 4.18 6.85
N THR A 253 24.53 4.06 5.61
CA THR A 253 25.08 3.15 4.59
C THR A 253 25.91 3.95 3.60
N GLU A 254 26.97 3.34 3.10
CA GLU A 254 27.83 3.96 2.08
C GLU A 254 27.15 3.87 0.71
N ALA A 255 26.96 5.03 0.07
CA ALA A 255 26.45 5.15 -1.29
C ALA A 255 27.59 5.01 -2.31
N ALA A 256 27.24 4.73 -3.57
CA ALA A 256 28.20 4.41 -4.63
C ALA A 256 29.23 5.52 -4.94
N ASP A 257 28.94 6.76 -4.53
CA ASP A 257 29.79 7.94 -4.68
C ASP A 257 30.67 8.24 -3.44
N GLY A 258 30.65 7.37 -2.43
CA GLY A 258 31.35 7.56 -1.16
C GLY A 258 30.66 8.50 -0.18
N ALA A 259 29.41 8.92 -0.47
CA ALA A 259 28.57 9.62 0.49
C ALA A 259 27.95 8.63 1.49
N TRP A 260 27.69 9.09 2.70
CA TRP A 260 26.95 8.31 3.69
C TRP A 260 25.48 8.71 3.65
N GLU A 261 24.58 7.76 3.42
CA GLU A 261 23.13 7.98 3.41
C GLU A 261 22.44 7.26 4.57
N ALA A 262 21.48 7.91 5.22
CA ALA A 262 20.58 7.29 6.19
C ALA A 262 19.15 7.78 5.99
N GLN A 263 18.20 6.87 6.16
CA GLN A 263 16.77 7.15 6.09
C GLN A 263 16.11 6.79 7.43
N LEU A 264 15.21 7.64 7.91
CA LEU A 264 14.49 7.41 9.16
C LEU A 264 13.07 7.96 9.10
N ASP A 265 12.08 7.11 9.38
CA ASP A 265 10.68 7.51 9.51
C ASP A 265 10.42 8.14 10.88
N ILE A 266 9.91 9.37 10.86
CA ILE A 266 9.67 10.19 12.04
C ILE A 266 8.15 10.29 12.27
N PRO A 267 7.61 9.65 13.33
CA PRO A 267 6.17 9.54 13.56
C PRO A 267 5.59 10.73 14.32
N GLY A 268 6.38 11.77 14.59
CA GLY A 268 5.88 12.90 15.38
C GLY A 268 6.95 13.87 15.87
N ARG A 269 6.60 14.66 16.89
CA ARG A 269 7.44 15.72 17.43
C ARG A 269 8.72 15.17 18.05
N GLY A 270 9.86 15.77 17.75
CA GLY A 270 11.11 15.41 18.38
C GLY A 270 12.33 16.18 17.88
N GLU A 271 13.49 15.77 18.37
CA GLU A 271 14.78 16.32 18.00
C GLU A 271 15.57 15.29 17.21
N LEU A 272 15.95 15.66 15.98
CA LEU A 272 16.82 14.88 15.12
C LEU A 272 18.26 15.37 15.26
N ARG A 273 19.22 14.47 15.46
CA ARG A 273 20.63 14.78 15.65
C ARG A 273 21.50 13.85 14.81
N ILE A 274 22.52 14.40 14.16
CA ILE A 274 23.60 13.62 13.55
C ILE A 274 24.75 13.58 14.53
N VAL A 275 25.19 12.37 14.89
CA VAL A 275 26.26 12.16 15.87
C VAL A 275 27.42 11.43 15.20
N ARG A 276 28.59 12.05 15.25
CA ARG A 276 29.88 11.44 14.90
C ARG A 276 30.94 12.00 15.82
N PHE A 277 31.30 11.20 16.83
CA PHE A 277 31.97 11.58 18.09
C PHE A 277 31.21 12.62 18.92
N HIS A 278 30.79 13.73 18.31
CA HIS A 278 29.93 14.78 18.88
C HIS A 278 28.69 15.05 18.02
N THR A 279 27.75 15.85 18.53
CA THR A 279 26.61 16.34 17.75
C THR A 279 27.12 17.29 16.66
N ARG A 280 26.88 16.91 15.40
CA ARG A 280 27.33 17.64 14.20
C ARG A 280 26.23 18.54 13.63
N ALA A 281 24.98 18.07 13.62
CA ALA A 281 23.81 18.86 13.26
C ALA A 281 22.60 18.48 14.12
N ARG A 282 21.67 19.43 14.31
CA ARG A 282 20.43 19.22 15.06
C ARG A 282 19.24 19.94 14.44
N TRP A 283 18.06 19.31 14.48
CA TRP A 283 16.79 19.88 14.05
C TRP A 283 15.68 19.60 15.05
N ARG A 284 14.80 20.58 15.27
CA ARG A 284 13.61 20.41 16.12
C ARG A 284 12.38 20.33 15.23
N LEU A 285 11.88 19.11 15.04
CA LEU A 285 10.73 18.82 14.20
C LEU A 285 9.44 18.98 15.02
N ALA A 286 8.51 19.77 14.49
CA ALA A 286 7.21 20.01 15.07
C ALA A 286 6.13 19.71 14.02
N PRO A 287 5.52 18.52 14.03
CA PRO A 287 4.47 18.18 13.10
C PRO A 287 3.28 19.12 13.25
N ALA A 288 2.66 19.49 12.14
CA ALA A 288 1.32 20.08 12.15
C ALA A 288 0.32 19.06 12.71
N PRO A 289 -0.67 19.50 13.50
CA PRO A 289 -1.77 18.61 13.91
C PRO A 289 -2.62 18.28 12.68
N ASP A 290 -2.90 16.99 12.49
CA ASP A 290 -3.85 16.48 11.52
C ASP A 290 -5.27 16.64 12.06
N THR A 291 -6.24 16.96 11.20
CA THR A 291 -7.65 17.13 11.61
C THR A 291 -8.49 15.97 11.12
N GLU A 292 -9.44 15.51 11.94
CA GLU A 292 -10.39 14.48 11.49
C GLU A 292 -11.21 14.98 10.29
N PRO A 293 -11.48 14.10 9.30
CA PRO A 293 -12.23 14.47 8.11
C PRO A 293 -13.66 14.88 8.48
N ARG A 294 -14.30 15.66 7.60
CA ARG A 294 -15.70 16.07 7.76
C ARG A 294 -16.52 15.59 6.58
N ALA A 295 -17.57 14.84 6.86
CA ALA A 295 -18.57 14.41 5.87
C ALA A 295 -19.92 15.07 6.13
N SER A 296 -20.64 15.42 5.07
CA SER A 296 -21.98 15.99 5.12
C SER A 296 -22.82 15.56 3.91
N TRP A 297 -24.13 15.51 4.10
CA TRP A 297 -25.09 15.36 3.00
C TRP A 297 -25.22 16.69 2.25
N ASP A 298 -25.14 16.66 0.92
CA ASP A 298 -25.43 17.84 0.10
C ASP A 298 -26.93 17.95 -0.21
N ALA A 299 -27.54 16.80 -0.54
CA ALA A 299 -28.98 16.66 -0.76
C ALA A 299 -29.53 15.42 -0.03
N PRO A 300 -30.84 15.38 0.29
CA PRO A 300 -31.47 14.16 0.77
C PRO A 300 -31.44 13.08 -0.32
N ILE A 301 -31.38 11.83 0.12
CA ILE A 301 -31.40 10.64 -0.73
C ILE A 301 -32.62 10.68 -1.66
N SER A 302 -32.38 10.51 -2.96
CA SER A 302 -33.45 10.44 -3.96
C SER A 302 -33.47 9.06 -4.64
N THR A 303 -34.67 8.48 -4.77
CA THR A 303 -34.87 7.21 -5.47
C THR A 303 -35.02 7.49 -6.96
N LEU A 304 -34.08 7.03 -7.79
CA LEU A 304 -34.18 7.17 -9.25
C LEU A 304 -35.13 6.13 -9.85
N SER A 305 -35.05 4.90 -9.35
CA SER A 305 -35.87 3.76 -9.75
C SER A 305 -36.27 2.92 -8.54
N ASP A 306 -37.02 1.83 -8.73
CA ASP A 306 -37.39 0.92 -7.64
C ASP A 306 -36.17 0.23 -6.98
N GLU A 307 -34.98 0.28 -7.60
CA GLU A 307 -33.77 -0.44 -7.15
C GLU A 307 -32.55 0.48 -6.92
N ARG A 308 -32.37 1.56 -7.72
CA ARG A 308 -31.22 2.47 -7.60
C ARG A 308 -31.53 3.73 -6.80
N VAL A 309 -30.54 4.13 -6.01
CA VAL A 309 -30.60 5.30 -5.13
C VAL A 309 -29.46 6.25 -5.49
N SER A 310 -29.78 7.53 -5.69
CA SER A 310 -28.77 8.59 -5.80
C SER A 310 -28.47 9.18 -4.43
N LEU A 311 -27.17 9.27 -4.12
CA LEU A 311 -26.59 9.80 -2.90
C LEU A 311 -25.71 11.00 -3.24
N SER A 312 -26.13 12.22 -2.86
CA SER A 312 -25.29 13.42 -2.98
C SER A 312 -24.55 13.70 -1.67
N TRP A 313 -23.23 13.64 -1.71
CA TRP A 313 -22.38 13.75 -0.54
C TRP A 313 -21.23 14.73 -0.74
N LYS A 314 -20.76 15.29 0.38
CA LYS A 314 -19.62 16.19 0.43
C LYS A 314 -18.68 15.81 1.56
N ALA A 315 -17.39 15.69 1.26
CA ALA A 315 -16.35 15.36 2.23
C ALA A 315 -15.17 16.32 2.11
N ARG A 316 -14.58 16.70 3.25
CA ARG A 316 -13.44 17.62 3.31
C ARG A 316 -12.42 17.15 4.34
N ASP A 317 -11.15 17.25 3.95
CA ASP A 317 -9.99 16.89 4.78
C ASP A 317 -8.76 17.75 4.39
N ASP A 318 -7.84 17.99 5.31
CA ASP A 318 -6.64 18.79 5.05
C ASP A 318 -5.57 18.03 4.24
N TYR A 319 -5.57 16.70 4.32
CA TYR A 319 -4.67 15.81 3.58
C TYR A 319 -5.37 14.95 2.53
N GLY A 320 -6.70 14.91 2.52
CA GLY A 320 -7.50 14.26 1.48
C GLY A 320 -8.30 13.07 2.02
N VAL A 321 -9.45 12.81 1.39
CA VAL A 321 -10.31 11.69 1.76
C VAL A 321 -9.96 10.49 0.89
N ARG A 322 -9.51 9.41 1.51
CA ARG A 322 -9.04 8.20 0.82
C ARG A 322 -10.16 7.19 0.58
N ARG A 323 -11.06 7.03 1.56
CA ARG A 323 -12.16 6.07 1.49
C ARG A 323 -13.44 6.69 2.02
N LEU A 324 -14.55 6.38 1.37
CA LEU A 324 -15.88 6.78 1.79
C LEU A 324 -16.75 5.55 1.93
N VAL A 325 -17.48 5.47 3.04
CA VAL A 325 -18.43 4.38 3.28
C VAL A 325 -19.77 4.95 3.73
N LEU A 326 -20.84 4.34 3.25
CA LEU A 326 -22.19 4.54 3.73
C LEU A 326 -22.45 3.57 4.88
N ARG A 327 -22.46 4.09 6.10
CA ARG A 327 -22.77 3.35 7.31
C ARG A 327 -24.27 3.39 7.56
N VAL A 328 -24.92 2.23 7.48
CA VAL A 328 -26.37 2.11 7.64
C VAL A 328 -26.70 1.38 8.95
N THR A 329 -27.62 1.96 9.72
CA THR A 329 -28.11 1.38 10.98
C THR A 329 -29.64 1.37 11.03
N PRO A 330 -30.31 0.26 11.39
CA PRO A 330 -31.76 0.22 11.49
C PRO A 330 -32.28 1.08 12.67
N LEU A 331 -33.37 1.83 12.46
CA LEU A 331 -33.96 2.71 13.47
C LEU A 331 -34.72 1.93 14.56
N ASP A 332 -35.50 0.94 14.13
CA ASP A 332 -36.22 0.00 15.00
C ASP A 332 -35.76 -1.44 14.71
N PRO A 333 -34.59 -1.85 15.24
CA PRO A 333 -34.04 -3.16 14.94
C PRO A 333 -34.90 -4.28 15.54
N PRO A 334 -35.21 -5.35 14.78
CA PRO A 334 -35.76 -6.57 15.37
C PRO A 334 -34.80 -7.14 16.43
N ASP A 335 -35.30 -7.96 17.36
CA ASP A 335 -34.53 -8.48 18.51
C ASP A 335 -33.15 -9.10 18.16
N GLY A 336 -33.00 -9.63 16.95
CA GLY A 336 -31.73 -10.19 16.46
C GLY A 336 -30.69 -9.15 15.99
N LEU A 337 -31.08 -7.90 15.76
CA LEU A 337 -30.26 -6.79 15.26
C LEU A 337 -29.94 -5.70 16.31
N VAL A 338 -30.50 -5.77 17.51
CA VAL A 338 -30.37 -4.72 18.57
C VAL A 338 -28.92 -4.40 18.96
N ARG A 339 -27.95 -5.27 18.66
CA ARG A 339 -26.50 -5.03 18.88
C ARG A 339 -25.65 -5.43 17.67
N ALA A 340 -26.24 -5.42 16.47
CA ALA A 340 -25.49 -5.67 15.25
C ALA A 340 -24.48 -4.53 15.03
N ASP A 341 -23.30 -4.87 14.53
CA ASP A 341 -22.38 -3.88 13.99
C ASP A 341 -23.03 -3.21 12.76
N PRO A 342 -22.79 -1.90 12.54
CA PRO A 342 -23.27 -1.22 11.34
C PRO A 342 -22.77 -1.91 10.07
N VAL A 343 -23.59 -1.90 9.02
CA VAL A 343 -23.18 -2.37 7.71
C VAL A 343 -22.63 -1.18 6.93
N ASP A 344 -21.36 -1.27 6.58
CA ASP A 344 -20.65 -0.27 5.79
C ASP A 344 -20.68 -0.70 4.31
N THR A 345 -21.32 0.10 3.46
CA THR A 345 -21.29 -0.06 2.00
C THR A 345 -20.25 0.88 1.43
N GLU A 346 -19.30 0.37 0.65
CA GLU A 346 -18.25 1.21 0.05
C GLU A 346 -18.85 2.14 -1.01
N LEU A 347 -18.50 3.42 -0.93
CA LEU A 347 -18.84 4.42 -1.94
C LEU A 347 -17.63 4.64 -2.84
N GLU A 348 -17.87 4.93 -4.12
CA GLU A 348 -16.77 5.28 -5.01
C GLU A 348 -16.06 6.54 -4.51
N ALA A 349 -14.77 6.38 -4.18
CA ALA A 349 -13.92 7.49 -3.76
C ALA A 349 -13.45 8.28 -5.00
N PRO A 350 -13.34 9.61 -4.93
CA PRO A 350 -12.81 10.40 -6.03
C PRO A 350 -11.35 10.05 -6.32
N ALA A 351 -10.98 10.03 -7.60
CA ALA A 351 -9.59 9.81 -8.00
C ALA A 351 -8.66 10.91 -7.45
N GLY A 352 -7.55 10.51 -6.82
CA GLY A 352 -6.47 11.41 -6.42
C GLY A 352 -6.61 12.09 -5.06
N ASP A 353 -7.31 11.46 -4.10
CA ASP A 353 -7.43 11.87 -2.69
C ASP A 353 -7.64 13.41 -2.50
N PRO A 354 -8.66 14.02 -3.13
CA PRO A 354 -8.81 15.46 -3.08
C PRO A 354 -9.15 15.95 -1.66
N ARG A 355 -8.63 17.13 -1.29
CA ARG A 355 -8.93 17.81 -0.01
C ARG A 355 -10.41 18.17 0.16
N GLU A 356 -11.10 18.37 -0.95
CA GLU A 356 -12.54 18.57 -0.98
C GLU A 356 -13.11 17.71 -2.10
N ALA A 357 -14.08 16.88 -1.74
CA ALA A 357 -14.77 15.97 -2.63
C ALA A 357 -16.27 16.23 -2.55
N GLU A 358 -16.91 16.29 -3.70
CA GLU A 358 -18.36 16.39 -3.84
C GLU A 358 -18.74 15.54 -5.05
N ALA A 359 -19.66 14.60 -4.85
CA ALA A 359 -20.13 13.73 -5.90
C ALA A 359 -21.57 13.29 -5.64
N GLU A 360 -22.22 12.91 -6.74
CA GLU A 360 -23.49 12.20 -6.73
C GLU A 360 -23.19 10.76 -7.15
N THR A 361 -23.46 9.79 -6.27
CA THR A 361 -23.18 8.38 -6.51
C THR A 361 -24.49 7.61 -6.60
N GLU A 362 -24.67 6.84 -7.67
CA GLU A 362 -25.80 5.93 -7.83
C GLU A 362 -25.42 4.54 -7.32
N ILE A 363 -26.19 3.99 -6.38
CA ILE A 363 -25.93 2.67 -5.79
C ILE A 363 -27.22 1.85 -5.76
N ASP A 364 -27.10 0.57 -6.10
CA ASP A 364 -28.15 -0.42 -5.85
C ASP A 364 -28.13 -0.84 -4.38
N LEU A 365 -29.13 -0.38 -3.63
CA LEU A 365 -29.34 -0.74 -2.23
C LEU A 365 -30.44 -1.80 -2.07
N ALA A 366 -31.05 -2.31 -3.14
CA ALA A 366 -32.12 -3.29 -3.08
C ALA A 366 -31.64 -4.67 -2.59
N ALA A 367 -30.37 -5.00 -2.83
CA ALA A 367 -29.72 -6.20 -2.31
C ALA A 367 -29.25 -6.07 -0.85
N HIS A 368 -29.25 -4.85 -0.29
CA HIS A 368 -28.69 -4.53 1.02
C HIS A 368 -29.37 -5.35 2.15
N PRO A 369 -28.66 -5.74 3.22
CA PRO A 369 -29.24 -6.55 4.30
C PRO A 369 -30.44 -5.94 5.02
N TYR A 370 -30.52 -4.61 5.02
CA TYR A 370 -31.61 -3.85 5.63
C TYR A 370 -32.63 -3.30 4.62
N ALA A 371 -32.66 -3.81 3.39
CA ALA A 371 -33.65 -3.44 2.38
C ALA A 371 -35.09 -3.56 2.93
N GLY A 372 -35.90 -2.53 2.69
CA GLY A 372 -37.29 -2.43 3.19
C GLY A 372 -37.43 -1.98 4.65
N MET A 373 -36.33 -1.73 5.38
CA MET A 373 -36.37 -1.22 6.76
C MET A 373 -36.19 0.30 6.80
N GLU A 374 -36.76 0.95 7.83
CA GLU A 374 -36.39 2.32 8.18
C GLU A 374 -35.00 2.33 8.83
N VAL A 375 -34.07 3.04 8.20
CA VAL A 375 -32.68 3.12 8.62
C VAL A 375 -32.22 4.55 8.81
N GLU A 376 -31.20 4.70 9.64
CA GLU A 376 -30.36 5.87 9.78
C GLU A 376 -29.07 5.64 8.98
N ALA A 377 -28.92 6.41 7.90
CA ALA A 377 -27.77 6.40 7.02
C ALA A 377 -26.80 7.54 7.39
N ARG A 378 -25.51 7.23 7.43
CA ARG A 378 -24.42 8.17 7.69
C ARG A 378 -23.30 7.95 6.69
N ILE A 379 -22.70 9.03 6.21
CA ILE A 379 -21.48 8.98 5.41
C ILE A 379 -20.31 9.03 6.36
N VAL A 380 -19.36 8.12 6.20
CA VAL A 380 -18.12 8.09 6.97
C VAL A 380 -16.97 8.28 5.99
N ALA A 381 -16.31 9.43 6.08
CA ALA A 381 -15.06 9.71 5.38
C ALA A 381 -13.89 9.20 6.21
N ILE A 382 -12.94 8.52 5.56
CA ILE A 382 -11.77 7.93 6.21
C ILE A 382 -10.52 8.47 5.52
N ASP A 383 -9.63 9.06 6.31
CA ASP A 383 -8.35 9.60 5.83
C ASP A 383 -7.28 8.51 5.66
N ALA A 384 -6.07 8.90 5.28
CA ALA A 384 -4.94 7.98 5.14
C ALA A 384 -4.34 7.47 6.47
N LEU A 385 -4.63 8.14 7.59
CA LEU A 385 -4.21 7.74 8.93
C LEU A 385 -5.26 6.88 9.66
N GLY A 386 -6.42 6.65 9.04
CA GLY A 386 -7.54 5.89 9.59
C GLY A 386 -8.46 6.67 10.53
N GLN A 387 -8.40 8.00 10.52
CA GLN A 387 -9.35 8.86 11.24
C GLN A 387 -10.71 8.86 10.52
N GLU A 388 -11.80 8.76 11.28
CA GLU A 388 -13.16 8.69 10.75
C GLU A 388 -13.92 10.01 10.97
N GLY A 389 -14.52 10.53 9.91
CA GLY A 389 -15.36 11.72 9.87
C GLY A 389 -16.80 11.35 9.54
N VAL A 390 -17.70 11.45 10.51
CA VAL A 390 -19.09 10.97 10.38
C VAL A 390 -20.06 12.12 10.10
N SER A 391 -20.95 11.94 9.13
CA SER A 391 -22.00 12.92 8.82
C SER A 391 -23.20 12.90 9.77
N ASP A 392 -24.04 13.93 9.66
CA ASP A 392 -25.34 13.97 10.32
C ASP A 392 -26.24 12.80 9.85
N PRO A 393 -27.05 12.23 10.74
CA PRO A 393 -27.90 11.11 10.41
C PRO A 393 -29.04 11.49 9.48
N LEU A 394 -29.21 10.72 8.41
CA LEU A 394 -30.36 10.84 7.52
C LEU A 394 -31.27 9.62 7.66
N ARG A 395 -32.55 9.85 7.94
CA ARG A 395 -33.55 8.79 8.07
C ARG A 395 -34.21 8.53 6.72
N VAL A 396 -34.12 7.30 6.25
CA VAL A 396 -34.69 6.87 4.97
C VAL A 396 -35.19 5.43 5.08
N THR A 397 -36.20 5.07 4.31
CA THR A 397 -36.58 3.68 4.10
C THR A 397 -35.79 3.14 2.91
N LEU A 398 -34.99 2.08 3.10
CA LEU A 398 -34.26 1.50 1.98
C LEU A 398 -35.22 0.87 0.98
N PRO A 399 -34.98 1.02 -0.34
CA PRO A 399 -35.77 0.33 -1.35
C PRO A 399 -35.64 -1.19 -1.17
N GLU A 400 -36.71 -1.92 -1.48
CA GLU A 400 -36.69 -3.38 -1.54
C GLU A 400 -37.17 -3.85 -2.92
N LYS A 401 -36.47 -4.84 -3.47
CA LYS A 401 -36.89 -5.48 -4.71
C LYS A 401 -38.18 -6.28 -4.48
N ILE A 402 -39.20 -5.99 -5.27
CA ILE A 402 -40.50 -6.66 -5.18
C ILE A 402 -40.47 -7.91 -6.07
N PHE A 403 -40.61 -9.09 -5.47
CA PHE A 403 -40.70 -10.37 -6.17
C PHE A 403 -42.17 -10.79 -6.38
N LEU A 404 -42.53 -11.22 -7.59
CA LEU A 404 -43.90 -11.62 -7.91
C LEU A 404 -44.10 -13.14 -7.73
N GLN A 405 -43.07 -13.94 -8.00
CA GLN A 405 -43.16 -15.40 -7.92
C GLN A 405 -43.24 -15.87 -6.45
N PRO A 406 -44.16 -16.79 -6.09
CA PRO A 406 -44.32 -17.25 -4.71
C PRO A 406 -43.04 -17.86 -4.11
N LEU A 407 -42.28 -18.61 -4.92
CA LEU A 407 -41.00 -19.21 -4.50
C LEU A 407 -39.92 -18.16 -4.27
N ALA A 408 -39.87 -17.11 -5.10
CA ALA A 408 -38.93 -16.02 -4.94
C ALA A 408 -39.25 -15.20 -3.67
N ARG A 409 -40.53 -14.91 -3.45
CA ARG A 409 -41.00 -14.27 -2.20
C ARG A 409 -40.63 -15.09 -0.96
N ALA A 410 -40.82 -16.41 -1.00
CA ALA A 410 -40.43 -17.29 0.09
C ALA A 410 -38.91 -17.27 0.35
N ALA A 411 -38.09 -17.26 -0.72
CA ALA A 411 -36.64 -17.17 -0.58
C ALA A 411 -36.19 -15.87 0.11
N ILE A 412 -36.78 -14.74 -0.25
CA ILE A 412 -36.46 -13.43 0.37
C ILE A 412 -36.98 -13.32 1.80
N GLU A 413 -38.16 -13.86 2.09
CA GLU A 413 -38.67 -13.92 3.46
C GLU A 413 -37.75 -14.75 4.38
N ILE A 414 -37.27 -15.90 3.88
CA ILE A 414 -36.30 -16.73 4.60
C ILE A 414 -34.96 -16.00 4.74
N ARG A 415 -34.48 -15.34 3.68
CA ARG A 415 -33.25 -14.53 3.69
C ARG A 415 -33.31 -13.46 4.78
N ARG A 416 -34.45 -12.77 4.92
CA ARG A 416 -34.68 -11.74 5.94
C ARG A 416 -34.52 -12.28 7.36
N HIS A 417 -34.96 -13.52 7.63
CA HIS A 417 -34.76 -14.15 8.94
C HIS A 417 -33.29 -14.44 9.29
N ILE A 418 -32.43 -14.63 8.28
CA ILE A 418 -30.99 -14.85 8.47
C ILE A 418 -30.31 -13.50 8.70
N LEU A 419 -30.56 -12.52 7.82
CA LEU A 419 -29.92 -11.20 7.89
C LEU A 419 -30.36 -10.38 9.11
N ALA A 420 -31.59 -10.60 9.60
CA ALA A 420 -32.09 -9.98 10.82
C ALA A 420 -31.56 -10.62 12.12
N GLU A 421 -30.57 -11.51 12.05
CA GLU A 421 -30.05 -12.26 13.19
C GLU A 421 -28.53 -12.15 13.25
N ARG A 422 -28.03 -11.31 14.17
CA ARG A 422 -26.60 -11.05 14.39
C ARG A 422 -26.11 -11.51 15.77
N ARG A 423 -26.98 -12.17 16.55
CA ARG A 423 -26.58 -12.74 17.84
C ARG A 423 -25.59 -13.89 17.62
N SER A 424 -24.55 -13.95 18.45
CA SER A 424 -23.59 -15.05 18.39
C SER A 424 -24.25 -16.39 18.71
N TYR A 425 -23.73 -17.45 18.10
CA TYR A 425 -24.18 -18.81 18.39
C TYR A 425 -23.87 -19.17 19.85
N ARG A 426 -24.71 -20.02 20.45
CA ARG A 426 -24.47 -20.47 21.82
C ARG A 426 -23.14 -21.23 21.88
N ASN A 427 -22.33 -20.91 22.90
CA ASN A 427 -21.05 -21.57 23.15
C ASN A 427 -21.23 -23.08 23.23
N GLY A 428 -20.50 -23.82 22.39
CA GLY A 428 -20.44 -25.28 22.49
C GLY A 428 -19.58 -25.71 23.68
N PRO A 429 -19.83 -26.87 24.30
CA PRO A 429 -18.90 -27.44 25.27
C PRO A 429 -17.53 -27.60 24.59
N GLY A 430 -16.47 -27.06 25.21
CA GLY A 430 -15.12 -27.05 24.65
C GLY A 430 -14.71 -28.43 24.14
N VAL A 431 -13.95 -28.46 23.04
CA VAL A 431 -13.44 -29.70 22.43
C VAL A 431 -12.58 -30.44 23.46
N GLN A 432 -13.15 -31.42 24.15
CA GLN A 432 -12.36 -32.33 24.97
C GLN A 432 -11.63 -33.26 24.01
N ARG A 433 -10.39 -32.89 23.65
CA ARG A 433 -9.48 -33.79 22.94
C ARG A 433 -9.18 -34.98 23.85
N ARG A 434 -9.95 -36.06 23.73
CA ARG A 434 -9.70 -37.28 24.48
C ARG A 434 -8.50 -37.98 23.85
N ARG A 435 -7.35 -37.89 24.51
CA ARG A 435 -6.13 -38.58 24.09
C ARG A 435 -6.31 -40.06 24.46
N VAL A 436 -6.63 -40.92 23.50
CA VAL A 436 -6.65 -42.36 23.71
C VAL A 436 -5.20 -42.84 23.72
N PRO A 437 -4.71 -43.46 24.82
CA PRO A 437 -3.38 -44.05 24.83
C PRO A 437 -3.34 -45.22 23.84
N ALA A 438 -2.29 -45.28 23.02
CA ALA A 438 -2.06 -46.37 22.09
C ALA A 438 -1.72 -47.66 22.86
N GLY A 439 -2.75 -48.35 23.32
CA GLY A 439 -2.68 -49.75 23.71
C GLY A 439 -3.64 -50.49 22.79
N ASP A 440 -3.10 -51.43 22.01
CA ASP A 440 -3.81 -52.37 21.12
C ASP A 440 -3.99 -51.96 19.66
N ILE A 441 -3.01 -51.28 19.05
CA ILE A 441 -2.86 -51.30 17.58
C ILE A 441 -1.49 -51.88 17.25
N LEU A 442 -1.48 -53.12 16.76
CA LEU A 442 -0.27 -53.93 16.56
C LEU A 442 0.58 -53.55 15.32
N LEU A 443 0.14 -52.59 14.48
CA LEU A 443 0.96 -52.03 13.40
C LEU A 443 0.54 -50.58 13.12
N GLY A 444 1.46 -49.62 13.29
CA GLY A 444 1.35 -48.27 12.72
C GLY A 444 1.07 -47.14 13.72
N ASN A 445 1.82 -46.04 13.58
CA ASN A 445 1.82 -44.88 14.47
C ASN A 445 0.70 -43.88 14.14
N GLU A 446 -0.42 -44.33 13.57
CA GLU A 446 -1.46 -43.41 13.13
C GLU A 446 -2.44 -43.12 14.27
N ARG A 447 -2.42 -41.85 14.70
CA ARG A 447 -3.46 -41.27 15.54
C ARG A 447 -4.75 -41.19 14.73
N ILE A 448 -5.68 -42.12 14.96
CA ILE A 448 -7.06 -41.92 14.52
C ILE A 448 -7.70 -40.91 15.49
N GLU A 449 -7.64 -39.62 15.14
CA GLU A 449 -8.60 -38.66 15.67
C GLU A 449 -9.96 -39.02 15.05
N THR A 450 -10.77 -39.79 15.77
CA THR A 450 -12.19 -39.91 15.41
C THR A 450 -12.81 -38.53 15.68
N ARG A 451 -12.82 -37.66 14.65
CA ARG A 451 -13.73 -36.52 14.61
C ARG A 451 -15.12 -37.12 14.70
N ASP A 452 -15.74 -36.96 15.85
CA ASP A 452 -17.12 -37.36 16.06
C ASP A 452 -17.99 -36.43 15.19
N TYR A 453 -18.21 -36.82 13.93
CA TYR A 453 -19.00 -36.06 12.95
C TYR A 453 -20.48 -35.98 13.35
N ASP A 454 -20.91 -36.68 14.40
CA ASP A 454 -22.30 -37.11 14.55
C ASP A 454 -23.08 -36.52 15.75
N THR A 455 -22.54 -35.55 16.51
CA THR A 455 -23.28 -35.02 17.69
C THR A 455 -23.36 -33.51 17.87
N ARG A 456 -22.98 -32.67 16.89
CA ARG A 456 -23.11 -31.21 17.07
C ARG A 456 -23.49 -30.44 15.80
N PRO A 457 -24.73 -30.55 15.29
CA PRO A 457 -25.16 -29.66 14.21
C PRO A 457 -25.12 -28.23 14.75
N ALA A 458 -24.26 -27.39 14.17
CA ALA A 458 -24.07 -26.00 14.59
C ALA A 458 -25.41 -25.25 14.62
N LEU A 459 -26.35 -25.65 13.76
CA LEU A 459 -27.72 -25.19 13.70
C LEU A 459 -28.52 -25.27 15.02
N GLN A 460 -28.32 -26.28 15.88
CA GLN A 460 -29.02 -26.34 17.17
C GLN A 460 -28.55 -25.26 18.16
N ARG A 461 -27.31 -24.79 17.99
CA ARG A 461 -26.73 -23.69 18.77
C ARG A 461 -26.97 -22.34 18.14
N ALA A 462 -27.43 -22.31 16.88
CA ALA A 462 -27.74 -21.09 16.17
C ALA A 462 -28.83 -20.29 16.92
N PRO A 463 -28.86 -18.96 16.76
CA PRO A 463 -29.97 -18.14 17.23
C PRO A 463 -31.31 -18.52 16.60
N GLU A 464 -32.41 -17.99 17.16
CA GLU A 464 -33.77 -18.37 16.75
C GLU A 464 -34.10 -18.00 15.31
N GLY A 465 -33.60 -16.86 14.79
CA GLY A 465 -33.81 -16.45 13.40
C GLY A 465 -33.25 -17.47 12.40
N ILE A 466 -31.99 -17.89 12.61
CA ILE A 466 -31.32 -18.89 11.77
C ILE A 466 -31.98 -20.26 11.87
N GLN A 467 -32.37 -20.69 13.08
CA GLN A 467 -33.13 -21.93 13.26
C GLN A 467 -34.47 -21.90 12.54
N ARG A 468 -35.17 -20.77 12.59
CA ARG A 468 -36.46 -20.58 11.90
C ARG A 468 -36.27 -20.64 10.39
N ALA A 469 -35.27 -19.94 9.84
CA ALA A 469 -34.93 -19.99 8.43
C ALA A 469 -34.69 -21.44 7.96
N ALA A 470 -33.89 -22.20 8.71
CA ALA A 470 -33.63 -23.61 8.38
C ALA A 470 -34.90 -24.48 8.40
N ARG A 471 -35.81 -24.28 9.39
CA ARG A 471 -37.09 -24.99 9.44
C ARG A 471 -38.02 -24.61 8.29
N LEU A 472 -38.05 -23.34 7.90
CA LEU A 472 -38.84 -22.87 6.75
C LEU A 472 -38.34 -23.51 5.46
N ILE A 473 -37.02 -23.60 5.26
CA ILE A 473 -36.44 -24.30 4.11
C ILE A 473 -36.77 -25.79 4.15
N ASP A 474 -36.64 -26.44 5.32
CA ASP A 474 -36.99 -27.85 5.47
C ASP A 474 -38.48 -28.09 5.14
N ALA A 475 -39.38 -27.22 5.61
CA ALA A 475 -40.81 -27.30 5.31
C ALA A 475 -41.11 -27.07 3.82
N LEU A 476 -40.45 -26.09 3.19
CA LEU A 476 -40.61 -25.80 1.76
C LEU A 476 -40.10 -26.94 0.87
N THR A 477 -39.11 -27.69 1.33
CA THR A 477 -38.45 -28.76 0.54
C THR A 477 -38.87 -30.18 0.92
N MET A 478 -39.83 -30.34 1.83
CA MET A 478 -40.22 -31.65 2.39
C MET A 478 -40.89 -32.58 1.37
N GLU A 479 -41.57 -32.03 0.36
CA GLU A 479 -42.35 -32.80 -0.62
C GLU A 479 -42.18 -32.24 -2.05
N PRO A 480 -41.05 -32.53 -2.73
CA PRO A 480 -40.75 -31.94 -4.05
C PRO A 480 -41.60 -32.52 -5.20
N GLN A 481 -42.47 -33.49 -4.95
CA GLN A 481 -43.04 -34.38 -5.98
C GLN A 481 -44.26 -33.79 -6.71
N ASP A 482 -44.89 -32.73 -6.19
CA ASP A 482 -46.18 -32.20 -6.68
C ASP A 482 -46.07 -31.03 -7.69
N HIS A 483 -45.07 -31.02 -8.58
CA HIS A 483 -44.85 -29.93 -9.57
C HIS A 483 -44.67 -28.52 -8.98
N TYR A 484 -44.49 -28.40 -7.66
CA TYR A 484 -44.32 -27.12 -6.96
C TYR A 484 -43.02 -26.42 -7.37
N PHE A 485 -41.91 -27.18 -7.47
CA PHE A 485 -40.66 -26.71 -8.04
C PHE A 485 -40.59 -27.06 -9.52
N ARG A 486 -40.82 -26.07 -10.39
CA ARG A 486 -40.66 -26.22 -11.85
C ARG A 486 -39.19 -26.28 -12.27
N ASP A 487 -38.34 -25.58 -11.53
CA ASP A 487 -36.89 -25.57 -11.72
C ASP A 487 -36.19 -26.29 -10.55
N LEU A 488 -35.51 -27.40 -10.86
CA LEU A 488 -34.73 -28.19 -9.91
C LEU A 488 -33.58 -27.39 -9.29
N ALA A 489 -33.02 -26.42 -10.01
CA ALA A 489 -31.94 -25.59 -9.47
C ALA A 489 -32.45 -24.66 -8.36
N VAL A 490 -33.71 -24.21 -8.40
CA VAL A 490 -34.34 -23.48 -7.28
C VAL A 490 -34.46 -24.39 -6.06
N TYR A 491 -34.92 -25.63 -6.25
CA TYR A 491 -34.98 -26.63 -5.18
C TYR A 491 -33.59 -26.91 -4.57
N PHE A 492 -32.58 -27.13 -5.42
CA PHE A 492 -31.19 -27.33 -4.95
C PHE A 492 -30.62 -26.08 -4.30
N GLY A 493 -30.99 -24.88 -4.74
CA GLY A 493 -30.64 -23.61 -4.11
C GLY A 493 -31.11 -23.54 -2.66
N PHE A 494 -32.38 -23.86 -2.41
CA PHE A 494 -32.92 -23.99 -1.05
C PHE A 494 -32.18 -25.07 -0.24
N ARG A 495 -31.99 -26.28 -0.79
CA ARG A 495 -31.29 -27.36 -0.07
C ARG A 495 -29.82 -27.03 0.22
N ASN A 496 -29.17 -26.27 -0.65
CA ASN A 496 -27.80 -25.79 -0.45
C ASN A 496 -27.74 -24.71 0.63
N ALA A 497 -28.63 -23.71 0.60
CA ALA A 497 -28.75 -22.74 1.69
C ALA A 497 -28.98 -23.46 3.05
N ARG A 498 -29.81 -24.51 3.06
CA ARG A 498 -30.05 -25.32 4.26
C ARG A 498 -28.83 -26.09 4.75
N SER A 499 -28.00 -26.62 3.84
CA SER A 499 -26.76 -27.32 4.22
C SER A 499 -25.72 -26.33 4.74
N GLN A 500 -25.61 -25.14 4.14
CA GLN A 500 -24.77 -24.04 4.62
C GLN A 500 -25.17 -23.62 6.04
N LEU A 501 -26.47 -23.42 6.32
CA LEU A 501 -26.95 -23.15 7.69
C LEU A 501 -26.68 -24.29 8.68
N ALA A 502 -26.57 -25.54 8.21
CA ALA A 502 -26.28 -26.68 9.08
C ALA A 502 -24.86 -26.65 9.64
N VAL A 503 -23.91 -26.12 8.84
CA VAL A 503 -22.48 -26.08 9.15
C VAL A 503 -22.02 -24.75 9.71
N ALA A 504 -22.73 -23.65 9.42
CA ALA A 504 -22.43 -22.29 9.88
C ALA A 504 -22.32 -22.21 11.41
N ARG A 505 -21.25 -21.57 11.89
CA ARG A 505 -20.88 -21.49 13.32
C ARG A 505 -21.06 -20.11 13.93
N ASP A 506 -21.20 -19.10 13.10
CA ASP A 506 -21.41 -17.70 13.43
C ASP A 506 -22.36 -17.07 12.39
N PRO A 507 -22.88 -15.85 12.66
CA PRO A 507 -23.78 -15.16 11.75
C PRO A 507 -23.16 -14.86 10.37
N ASP A 508 -21.85 -14.61 10.31
CA ASP A 508 -21.17 -14.25 9.06
C ASP A 508 -21.09 -15.46 8.12
N GLU A 509 -20.79 -16.66 8.65
CA GLU A 509 -20.88 -17.91 7.89
C GLU A 509 -22.32 -18.22 7.42
N ALA A 510 -23.34 -17.74 8.16
CA ALA A 510 -24.74 -17.92 7.78
C ALA A 510 -25.17 -16.97 6.64
N ASP A 511 -24.50 -15.84 6.43
CA ASP A 511 -24.79 -14.91 5.33
C ASP A 511 -24.54 -15.53 3.95
N ILE A 512 -23.65 -16.53 3.85
CA ILE A 512 -23.47 -17.34 2.63
C ILE A 512 -24.79 -18.00 2.20
N ALA A 513 -25.62 -18.42 3.17
CA ALA A 513 -26.95 -18.96 2.90
C ALA A 513 -27.93 -17.86 2.47
N ALA A 514 -27.84 -16.66 3.04
CA ALA A 514 -28.63 -15.51 2.62
C ALA A 514 -28.34 -15.11 1.16
N ASP A 515 -27.09 -15.15 0.73
CA ASP A 515 -26.68 -14.87 -0.67
C ASP A 515 -27.12 -15.97 -1.64
N THR A 516 -27.07 -17.21 -1.18
CA THR A 516 -27.60 -18.36 -1.93
C THR A 516 -29.12 -18.21 -2.13
N LEU A 517 -29.85 -17.77 -1.11
CA LEU A 517 -31.29 -17.50 -1.18
C LEU A 517 -31.61 -16.30 -2.07
N TRP A 518 -30.81 -15.24 -2.07
CA TRP A 518 -30.95 -14.12 -3.01
C TRP A 518 -30.88 -14.59 -4.47
N ARG A 519 -29.83 -15.35 -4.81
CA ARG A 519 -29.69 -15.93 -6.16
C ARG A 519 -30.82 -16.92 -6.49
N THR A 520 -31.25 -17.70 -5.51
CA THR A 520 -32.39 -18.62 -5.65
C THR A 520 -33.69 -17.85 -5.91
N ALA A 521 -33.87 -16.69 -5.28
CA ALA A 521 -35.03 -15.82 -5.50
C ALA A 521 -35.04 -15.25 -6.92
N LEU A 522 -33.91 -14.69 -7.36
CA LEU A 522 -33.76 -14.19 -8.74
C LEU A 522 -34.04 -15.29 -9.76
N ARG A 523 -33.47 -16.48 -9.56
CA ARG A 523 -33.72 -17.63 -10.44
C ARG A 523 -35.17 -18.11 -10.40
N ALA A 524 -35.83 -18.04 -9.25
CA ALA A 524 -37.25 -18.38 -9.14
C ALA A 524 -38.15 -17.34 -9.82
N GLU A 525 -37.74 -16.07 -9.85
CA GLU A 525 -38.46 -14.96 -10.49
C GLU A 525 -38.32 -15.00 -12.02
N TYR A 526 -37.08 -15.13 -12.50
CA TYR A 526 -36.73 -14.94 -13.92
C TYR A 526 -36.41 -16.26 -14.66
N GLY A 527 -36.22 -17.37 -13.94
CA GLY A 527 -35.75 -18.65 -14.50
C GLY A 527 -34.23 -18.70 -14.68
N GLY A 528 -33.68 -19.79 -15.23
CA GLY A 528 -32.31 -19.79 -15.75
C GLY A 528 -32.22 -19.18 -17.16
N ALA A 529 -31.04 -18.76 -17.61
CA ALA A 529 -30.84 -18.27 -18.99
C ALA A 529 -31.35 -19.27 -20.05
N ALA A 530 -31.13 -20.57 -19.83
CA ALA A 530 -31.67 -21.63 -20.69
C ALA A 530 -33.20 -21.78 -20.61
N ASP A 531 -33.83 -21.42 -19.50
CA ASP A 531 -35.30 -21.45 -19.34
C ASP A 531 -35.94 -20.23 -19.99
N ALA A 532 -35.36 -19.05 -19.76
CA ALA A 532 -35.77 -17.80 -20.38
C ALA A 532 -35.60 -17.86 -21.92
N ARG A 533 -34.49 -18.43 -22.42
CA ARG A 533 -34.29 -18.68 -23.86
C ARG A 533 -35.36 -19.59 -24.44
N ARG A 534 -35.68 -20.69 -23.75
CA ARG A 534 -36.74 -21.61 -24.19
C ARG A 534 -38.12 -20.92 -24.20
N ALA A 535 -38.44 -20.16 -23.16
CA ALA A 535 -39.70 -19.41 -23.09
C ALA A 535 -39.80 -18.36 -24.21
N LEU A 536 -38.69 -17.69 -24.55
CA LEU A 536 -38.58 -16.76 -25.66
C LEU A 536 -38.81 -17.47 -27.00
N GLU A 537 -38.10 -18.58 -27.27
CA GLU A 537 -38.27 -19.37 -28.50
C GLU A 537 -39.70 -19.91 -28.65
N GLU A 538 -40.33 -20.32 -27.54
CA GLU A 538 -41.72 -20.78 -27.53
C GLU A 538 -42.70 -19.64 -27.84
N ALA A 539 -42.50 -18.47 -27.21
CA ALA A 539 -43.31 -17.29 -27.49
C ALA A 539 -43.17 -16.83 -28.95
N GLN A 540 -41.94 -16.81 -29.48
CA GLN A 540 -41.65 -16.52 -30.89
C GLN A 540 -42.36 -17.51 -31.82
N ARG A 541 -42.26 -18.81 -31.55
CA ARG A 541 -42.92 -19.86 -32.35
C ARG A 541 -44.44 -19.73 -32.35
N GLN A 542 -45.05 -19.55 -31.17
CA GLN A 542 -46.50 -19.39 -31.05
C GLN A 542 -47.00 -18.13 -31.76
N LEU A 543 -46.26 -17.02 -31.66
CA LEU A 543 -46.59 -15.78 -32.37
C LEU A 543 -46.46 -15.96 -33.88
N ALA A 544 -45.36 -16.55 -34.36
CA ALA A 544 -45.14 -16.82 -35.78
C ALA A 544 -46.24 -17.72 -36.37
N GLU A 545 -46.63 -18.77 -35.64
CA GLU A 545 -47.72 -19.67 -36.01
C GLU A 545 -49.07 -18.95 -36.04
N ALA A 546 -49.37 -18.13 -35.02
CA ALA A 546 -50.60 -17.34 -34.97
C ALA A 546 -50.68 -16.33 -36.13
N LEU A 547 -49.57 -15.68 -36.49
CA LEU A 547 -49.48 -14.78 -37.63
C LEU A 547 -49.63 -15.53 -38.97
N ALA A 548 -49.06 -16.73 -39.09
CA ALA A 548 -49.17 -17.57 -40.28
C ALA A 548 -50.60 -18.08 -40.50
N GLN A 549 -51.31 -18.41 -39.42
CA GLN A 549 -52.70 -18.89 -39.46
C GLN A 549 -53.73 -17.76 -39.50
N GLY A 550 -53.32 -16.50 -39.40
CA GLY A 550 -54.24 -15.35 -39.36
C GLY A 550 -55.13 -15.35 -38.13
N ALA A 551 -54.57 -15.69 -36.96
CA ALA A 551 -55.28 -15.75 -35.69
C ALA A 551 -55.98 -14.43 -35.33
N PRO A 552 -57.07 -14.46 -34.53
CA PRO A 552 -57.75 -13.24 -34.09
C PRO A 552 -56.81 -12.30 -33.34
N GLN A 553 -56.97 -10.99 -33.58
CA GLN A 553 -56.08 -9.92 -33.09
C GLN A 553 -55.82 -9.97 -31.57
N GLU A 554 -56.83 -10.33 -30.79
CA GLU A 554 -56.70 -10.48 -29.34
C GLU A 554 -55.67 -11.55 -28.94
N ARG A 555 -55.61 -12.65 -29.70
CA ARG A 555 -54.64 -13.71 -29.49
C ARG A 555 -53.23 -13.27 -29.87
N VAL A 556 -53.09 -12.50 -30.96
CA VAL A 556 -51.80 -11.96 -31.40
C VAL A 556 -51.26 -10.96 -30.37
N ARG A 557 -52.11 -10.08 -29.82
CA ARG A 557 -51.73 -9.17 -28.73
C ARG A 557 -51.25 -9.91 -27.48
N GLN A 558 -51.96 -10.96 -27.07
CA GLN A 558 -51.54 -11.79 -25.94
C GLN A 558 -50.18 -12.48 -26.18
N LEU A 559 -49.92 -12.93 -27.40
CA LEU A 559 -48.66 -13.58 -27.77
C LEU A 559 -47.52 -12.57 -27.92
N LEU A 560 -47.79 -11.35 -28.40
CA LEU A 560 -46.85 -10.24 -28.43
C LEU A 560 -46.43 -9.81 -27.01
N GLU A 561 -47.40 -9.70 -26.10
CA GLU A 561 -47.17 -9.41 -24.69
C GLU A 561 -46.34 -10.52 -24.02
N ALA A 562 -46.65 -11.79 -24.30
CA ALA A 562 -45.88 -12.93 -23.81
C ALA A 562 -44.44 -12.93 -24.37
N LEU A 563 -44.28 -12.58 -25.65
CA LEU A 563 -42.98 -12.44 -26.29
C LEU A 563 -42.17 -11.33 -25.62
N ARG A 564 -42.75 -10.14 -25.43
CA ARG A 564 -42.11 -9.00 -24.75
C ARG A 564 -41.53 -9.41 -23.40
N ARG A 565 -42.37 -9.99 -22.52
CA ARG A 565 -41.93 -10.48 -21.21
C ARG A 565 -40.84 -11.54 -21.28
N ALA A 566 -40.91 -12.45 -22.26
CA ALA A 566 -39.91 -13.48 -22.44
C ALA A 566 -38.54 -12.89 -22.88
N THR A 567 -38.53 -11.86 -23.73
CA THR A 567 -37.32 -11.10 -24.08
C THR A 567 -36.72 -10.38 -22.88
N GLU A 568 -37.54 -9.68 -22.09
CA GLU A 568 -37.10 -8.96 -20.87
C GLU A 568 -36.46 -9.95 -19.87
N ASN A 569 -37.11 -11.08 -19.60
CA ASN A 569 -36.58 -12.13 -18.73
C ASN A 569 -35.29 -12.76 -19.28
N TYR A 570 -35.18 -12.96 -20.59
CA TYR A 570 -33.98 -13.52 -21.23
C TYR A 570 -32.80 -12.57 -21.13
N MET A 571 -32.99 -11.28 -21.43
CA MET A 571 -31.94 -10.27 -21.31
C MET A 571 -31.42 -10.16 -19.87
N GLN A 572 -32.32 -10.11 -18.88
CA GLN A 572 -31.93 -10.07 -17.46
C GLN A 572 -31.18 -11.34 -17.02
N ALA A 573 -31.65 -12.51 -17.44
CA ALA A 573 -30.96 -13.78 -17.15
C ALA A 573 -29.57 -13.85 -17.81
N LEU A 574 -29.40 -13.22 -18.98
CA LEU A 574 -28.16 -13.18 -19.74
C LEU A 574 -27.14 -12.21 -19.13
N VAL A 575 -27.57 -11.00 -18.72
CA VAL A 575 -26.74 -10.07 -17.93
C VAL A 575 -26.27 -10.70 -16.62
N GLN A 576 -27.15 -11.46 -15.94
CA GLN A 576 -26.78 -12.14 -14.71
C GLN A 576 -25.74 -13.24 -14.91
N GLU A 577 -25.75 -13.93 -16.06
CA GLU A 577 -24.70 -14.91 -16.40
C GLU A 577 -23.38 -14.21 -16.72
N ALA A 578 -23.41 -13.06 -17.41
CA ALA A 578 -22.24 -12.23 -17.67
C ALA A 578 -21.57 -11.74 -16.36
N LEU A 579 -22.37 -11.27 -15.39
CA LEU A 579 -21.91 -10.91 -14.05
C LEU A 579 -21.26 -12.08 -13.31
N ARG A 580 -21.67 -13.32 -13.60
CA ARG A 580 -21.13 -14.53 -12.98
C ARG A 580 -19.81 -14.99 -13.60
N SER A 581 -19.59 -14.71 -14.89
CA SER A 581 -18.33 -15.03 -15.58
C SER A 581 -17.13 -14.19 -15.12
N GLY A 582 -17.35 -13.16 -14.29
CA GLY A 582 -16.28 -12.43 -13.61
C GLY A 582 -15.67 -11.29 -14.43
N GLU A 583 -16.51 -10.47 -15.08
CA GLU A 583 -16.07 -9.23 -15.74
C GLU A 583 -15.60 -8.18 -14.71
N SER A 584 -14.55 -7.43 -15.06
CA SER A 584 -14.00 -6.35 -14.23
C SER A 584 -14.98 -5.17 -14.08
N PRO A 585 -14.97 -4.43 -12.95
CA PRO A 585 -15.90 -3.32 -12.69
C PRO A 585 -15.88 -2.19 -13.74
N GLN A 586 -14.78 -1.98 -14.46
CA GLN A 586 -14.72 -0.99 -15.56
C GLN A 586 -15.47 -1.43 -16.83
N ASN A 587 -15.61 -2.74 -17.07
CA ASN A 587 -16.35 -3.26 -18.23
C ASN A 587 -17.85 -3.41 -17.91
N MET A 588 -18.25 -3.25 -16.64
CA MET A 588 -19.63 -3.41 -16.18
C MET A 588 -20.53 -2.27 -16.68
N GLU A 589 -20.02 -1.04 -16.69
CA GLU A 589 -20.73 0.16 -17.15
C GLU A 589 -21.01 0.08 -18.66
N ASP A 590 -20.01 -0.33 -19.45
CA ASP A 590 -20.15 -0.58 -20.89
C ASP A 590 -21.13 -1.73 -21.19
N THR A 591 -21.10 -2.83 -20.42
CA THR A 591 -22.02 -3.96 -20.59
C THR A 591 -23.47 -3.58 -20.26
N GLU A 592 -23.71 -2.79 -19.22
CA GLU A 592 -25.05 -2.27 -18.89
C GLU A 592 -25.57 -1.27 -19.93
N ASP A 593 -24.71 -0.37 -20.42
CA ASP A 593 -25.07 0.61 -21.46
C ASP A 593 -25.38 -0.08 -22.79
N GLN A 594 -24.62 -1.11 -23.15
CA GLN A 594 -24.83 -1.87 -24.37
C GLN A 594 -26.11 -2.75 -24.31
N ALA A 595 -26.43 -3.28 -23.12
CA ALA A 595 -27.68 -4.00 -22.87
C ALA A 595 -28.91 -3.06 -22.95
N THR A 596 -28.82 -1.85 -22.39
CA THR A 596 -29.92 -0.86 -22.43
C THR A 596 -30.12 -0.20 -23.80
N LEU A 597 -29.07 -0.05 -24.61
CA LEU A 597 -29.19 0.33 -26.02
C LEU A 597 -29.93 -0.75 -26.82
N SER A 598 -29.52 -2.00 -26.67
CA SER A 598 -30.13 -3.15 -27.34
C SER A 598 -31.60 -3.35 -26.94
N GLU A 599 -31.95 -3.05 -25.68
CA GLU A 599 -33.33 -3.11 -25.19
C GLU A 599 -34.27 -2.16 -25.95
N ARG A 600 -33.83 -0.92 -26.23
CA ARG A 600 -34.63 0.08 -26.96
C ARG A 600 -34.93 -0.34 -28.40
N ASP A 601 -33.95 -0.94 -29.08
CA ASP A 601 -34.11 -1.40 -30.46
C ASP A 601 -35.07 -2.59 -30.55
N ILE A 602 -34.96 -3.53 -29.60
CA ILE A 602 -35.86 -4.68 -29.46
C ILE A 602 -37.31 -4.21 -29.22
N GLN A 603 -37.52 -3.25 -28.31
CA GLN A 603 -38.86 -2.70 -28.03
C GLN A 603 -39.47 -2.04 -29.27
N SER A 604 -38.66 -1.28 -30.02
CA SER A 604 -39.10 -0.62 -31.26
C SER A 604 -39.54 -1.62 -32.34
N MET A 605 -38.80 -2.73 -32.49
CA MET A 605 -39.16 -3.81 -33.41
C MET A 605 -40.46 -4.51 -33.01
N LEU A 606 -40.65 -4.82 -31.73
CA LEU A 606 -41.89 -5.44 -31.23
C LEU A 606 -43.11 -4.55 -31.47
N GLN A 607 -42.97 -3.24 -31.29
CA GLN A 607 -44.03 -2.28 -31.59
C GLN A 607 -44.36 -2.23 -33.09
N ARG A 608 -43.34 -2.31 -33.95
CA ARG A 608 -43.53 -2.39 -35.42
C ARG A 608 -44.23 -3.67 -35.85
N VAL A 609 -43.90 -4.81 -35.23
CA VAL A 609 -44.59 -6.09 -35.44
C VAL A 609 -46.07 -5.99 -35.05
N GLN A 610 -46.39 -5.30 -33.95
CA GLN A 610 -47.78 -5.02 -33.55
C GLN A 610 -48.51 -4.19 -34.61
N GLU A 611 -47.95 -3.07 -35.06
CA GLU A 611 -48.56 -2.22 -36.09
C GLU A 611 -48.85 -2.97 -37.39
N LEU A 612 -47.88 -3.78 -37.85
CA LEU A 612 -48.02 -4.57 -39.08
C LEU A 612 -49.07 -5.67 -38.94
N SER A 613 -49.15 -6.30 -37.77
CA SER A 613 -50.20 -7.27 -37.48
C SER A 613 -51.59 -6.62 -37.45
N GLU A 614 -51.71 -5.43 -36.85
CA GLU A 614 -52.98 -4.68 -36.82
C GLU A 614 -53.47 -4.29 -38.23
N GLN A 615 -52.53 -4.04 -39.14
CA GLN A 615 -52.76 -3.77 -40.57
C GLN A 615 -53.00 -5.03 -41.42
N GLY A 616 -52.94 -6.23 -40.83
CA GLY A 616 -53.08 -7.51 -41.54
C GLY A 616 -51.87 -7.90 -42.41
N ARG A 617 -50.73 -7.22 -42.25
CA ARG A 617 -49.48 -7.44 -42.99
C ARG A 617 -48.60 -8.50 -42.31
N ASN A 618 -49.16 -9.69 -42.12
CA ASN A 618 -48.54 -10.75 -41.33
C ASN A 618 -47.20 -11.25 -41.91
N ALA A 619 -47.01 -11.20 -43.22
CA ALA A 619 -45.77 -11.61 -43.88
C ALA A 619 -44.58 -10.68 -43.52
N GLU A 620 -44.84 -9.38 -43.39
CA GLU A 620 -43.80 -8.41 -43.01
C GLU A 620 -43.51 -8.46 -41.51
N ALA A 621 -44.54 -8.68 -40.70
CA ALA A 621 -44.39 -8.94 -39.27
C ALA A 621 -43.50 -10.19 -39.01
N GLN A 622 -43.63 -11.24 -39.83
CA GLN A 622 -42.77 -12.43 -39.76
C GLN A 622 -41.31 -12.13 -40.11
N GLN A 623 -41.05 -11.24 -41.08
CA GLN A 623 -39.68 -10.84 -41.44
C GLN A 623 -39.00 -10.07 -40.31
N LEU A 624 -39.73 -9.19 -39.62
CA LEU A 624 -39.20 -8.47 -38.45
C LEU A 624 -38.93 -9.40 -37.26
N LEU A 625 -39.79 -10.41 -37.03
CA LEU A 625 -39.54 -11.42 -36.00
C LEU A 625 -38.28 -12.25 -36.30
N ALA A 626 -38.00 -12.53 -37.58
CA ALA A 626 -36.74 -13.19 -37.97
C ALA A 626 -35.51 -12.30 -37.74
N GLN A 627 -35.62 -10.99 -38.01
CA GLN A 627 -34.53 -10.04 -37.69
C GLN A 627 -34.28 -9.93 -36.19
N LEU A 628 -35.35 -9.91 -35.38
CA LEU A 628 -35.25 -9.91 -33.92
C LEU A 628 -34.50 -11.16 -33.41
N ALA A 629 -34.81 -12.34 -33.96
CA ALA A 629 -34.11 -13.58 -33.60
C ALA A 629 -32.61 -13.53 -33.95
N GLN A 630 -32.25 -12.92 -35.09
CA GLN A 630 -30.86 -12.75 -35.49
C GLN A 630 -30.11 -11.78 -34.55
N LEU A 631 -30.73 -10.66 -34.16
CA LEU A 631 -30.14 -9.71 -33.23
C LEU A 631 -29.88 -10.36 -31.87
N LEU A 632 -30.87 -11.08 -31.33
CA LEU A 632 -30.74 -11.77 -30.05
C LEU A 632 -29.66 -12.87 -30.09
N SER A 633 -29.53 -13.57 -31.20
CA SER A 633 -28.45 -14.56 -31.40
C SER A 633 -27.07 -13.92 -31.45
N ASN A 634 -26.94 -12.75 -32.07
CA ASN A 634 -25.66 -12.04 -32.14
C ASN A 634 -25.25 -11.50 -30.77
N LEU A 635 -26.22 -10.99 -30.00
CA LEU A 635 -26.01 -10.45 -28.66
C LEU A 635 -25.58 -11.55 -27.66
N ASP A 636 -26.16 -12.75 -27.75
CA ASP A 636 -25.76 -13.92 -26.96
C ASP A 636 -24.30 -14.32 -27.22
N VAL A 637 -23.89 -14.36 -28.49
CA VAL A 637 -22.51 -14.68 -28.86
C VAL A 637 -21.55 -13.58 -28.39
N GLN A 638 -21.92 -12.31 -28.54
CA GLN A 638 -21.06 -11.18 -28.15
C GLN A 638 -20.83 -11.11 -26.63
N LEU A 639 -21.90 -11.25 -25.84
CA LEU A 639 -21.82 -11.24 -24.37
C LEU A 639 -21.21 -12.53 -23.79
N SER A 640 -21.31 -13.66 -24.50
CA SER A 640 -20.64 -14.90 -24.11
C SER A 640 -19.15 -14.94 -24.52
N GLN A 641 -18.73 -14.11 -25.48
CA GLN A 641 -17.38 -14.13 -26.07
C GLN A 641 -16.47 -13.01 -25.53
N GLY A 642 -17.01 -12.05 -24.77
CA GLY A 642 -16.24 -11.11 -23.95
C GLY A 642 -15.40 -11.77 -22.83
N GLY A 643 -15.56 -13.08 -22.62
CA GLY A 643 -14.87 -13.89 -21.61
C GLY A 643 -13.60 -14.61 -22.06
N GLU A 644 -13.10 -14.43 -23.29
CA GLU A 644 -11.76 -14.90 -23.69
C GLU A 644 -10.74 -13.75 -23.65
N GLY A 645 -10.63 -13.12 -22.47
CA GLY A 645 -9.53 -12.21 -22.15
C GLY A 645 -8.23 -12.99 -21.98
N GLU A 646 -7.34 -12.86 -22.96
CA GLU A 646 -5.93 -12.49 -22.78
C GLU A 646 -5.29 -12.93 -21.45
N GLY A 647 -5.11 -14.23 -21.29
CA GLY A 647 -4.23 -14.76 -20.26
C GLY A 647 -2.78 -14.49 -20.65
N ASP A 648 -2.19 -13.42 -20.10
CA ASP A 648 -0.75 -13.18 -19.88
C ASP A 648 0.17 -14.03 -20.79
N ARG A 649 0.07 -13.81 -22.11
CA ARG A 649 1.06 -14.33 -23.05
C ARG A 649 2.15 -13.29 -23.09
N GLN A 650 3.24 -13.63 -22.41
CA GLN A 650 4.53 -12.98 -22.56
C GLN A 650 5.04 -13.26 -23.99
N GLY A 651 4.44 -12.58 -24.98
CA GLY A 651 4.87 -12.56 -26.37
C GLY A 651 6.03 -11.58 -26.51
N GLY A 652 7.08 -11.97 -27.24
CA GLY A 652 8.20 -11.08 -27.51
C GLY A 652 7.77 -9.88 -28.36
N GLU A 653 8.59 -8.84 -28.41
CA GLU A 653 8.38 -7.59 -29.16
C GLU A 653 7.98 -7.78 -30.65
N GLY A 654 8.15 -8.99 -31.23
CA GLY A 654 7.67 -9.34 -32.57
C GLY A 654 6.18 -9.67 -32.70
N ASP A 655 5.51 -10.14 -31.64
CA ASP A 655 4.07 -10.48 -31.69
C ASP A 655 3.18 -9.22 -31.63
N GLU A 656 3.63 -8.17 -30.93
CA GLU A 656 2.92 -6.88 -30.87
C GLU A 656 2.95 -6.17 -32.23
N ALA A 657 4.10 -6.15 -32.92
CA ALA A 657 4.23 -5.57 -34.26
C ALA A 657 3.37 -6.34 -35.30
N MET A 658 3.25 -7.66 -35.12
CA MET A 658 2.42 -8.51 -35.96
C MET A 658 0.92 -8.22 -35.77
N GLN A 659 0.46 -8.03 -34.53
CA GLN A 659 -0.92 -7.62 -34.24
C GLN A 659 -1.25 -6.25 -34.86
N GLN A 660 -0.36 -5.26 -34.70
CA GLN A 660 -0.53 -3.93 -35.29
C GLN A 660 -0.64 -3.99 -36.82
N SER A 661 0.10 -4.89 -37.48
CA SER A 661 -0.01 -5.07 -38.94
C SER A 661 -1.37 -5.62 -39.38
N ILE A 662 -2.02 -6.47 -38.58
CA ILE A 662 -3.34 -7.05 -38.88
C ILE A 662 -4.44 -6.00 -38.67
N ASP A 663 -4.29 -5.18 -37.64
CA ASP A 663 -5.22 -4.08 -37.36
C ASP A 663 -5.20 -3.06 -38.51
N GLU A 664 -4.01 -2.66 -38.97
CA GLU A 664 -3.82 -1.74 -40.11
C GLU A 664 -4.40 -2.32 -41.42
N LEU A 665 -4.22 -3.62 -41.67
CA LEU A 665 -4.82 -4.31 -42.83
C LEU A 665 -6.35 -4.36 -42.74
N SER A 666 -6.89 -4.57 -41.53
CA SER A 666 -8.33 -4.61 -41.28
C SER A 666 -8.97 -3.25 -41.48
N GLN A 667 -8.30 -2.18 -41.03
CA GLN A 667 -8.69 -0.81 -41.28
C GLN A 667 -8.66 -0.48 -42.77
N THR A 668 -7.55 -0.79 -43.46
CA THR A 668 -7.40 -0.57 -44.91
C THR A 668 -8.50 -1.28 -45.72
N MET A 669 -8.87 -2.51 -45.34
CA MET A 669 -9.99 -3.24 -45.96
C MET A 669 -11.36 -2.58 -45.73
N GLY A 670 -11.58 -1.98 -44.56
CA GLY A 670 -12.82 -1.26 -44.24
C GLY A 670 -12.93 0.02 -45.08
N GLU A 671 -11.88 0.81 -45.12
CA GLU A 671 -11.82 2.06 -45.87
C GLU A 671 -11.86 1.83 -47.39
N GLN A 672 -11.23 0.77 -47.90
CA GLN A 672 -11.30 0.39 -49.32
C GLN A 672 -12.72 -0.02 -49.75
N ARG A 673 -13.51 -0.64 -48.86
CA ARG A 673 -14.94 -0.94 -49.13
C ARG A 673 -15.76 0.34 -49.20
N ALA A 674 -15.57 1.24 -48.23
CA ALA A 674 -16.25 2.53 -48.20
C ALA A 674 -15.95 3.37 -49.45
N LEU A 675 -14.67 3.43 -49.84
CA LEU A 675 -14.23 4.17 -51.04
C LEU A 675 -14.84 3.58 -52.33
N ARG A 676 -14.92 2.25 -52.46
CA ARG A 676 -15.58 1.61 -53.63
C ARG A 676 -17.06 1.95 -53.69
N ASP A 677 -17.74 1.93 -52.55
CA ASP A 677 -19.17 2.25 -52.48
C ASP A 677 -19.42 3.73 -52.84
N GLU A 678 -18.50 4.64 -52.46
CA GLU A 678 -18.48 6.05 -52.87
C GLU A 678 -18.21 6.22 -54.38
N THR A 679 -17.21 5.52 -54.95
CA THR A 679 -16.97 5.47 -56.41
C THR A 679 -18.22 5.02 -57.18
N ARG A 680 -18.93 4.02 -56.66
CA ARG A 680 -20.19 3.52 -57.24
C ARG A 680 -21.30 4.56 -57.13
N GLN A 681 -21.38 5.30 -56.03
CA GLN A 681 -22.37 6.37 -55.85
C GLN A 681 -22.11 7.55 -56.82
N GLU A 682 -20.86 7.93 -57.03
CA GLU A 682 -20.48 8.96 -58.01
C GLU A 682 -20.78 8.52 -59.45
N GLN A 683 -20.55 7.24 -59.78
CA GLN A 683 -20.90 6.66 -61.08
C GLN A 683 -22.41 6.78 -61.36
N HIS A 684 -23.25 6.52 -60.36
CA HIS A 684 -24.71 6.67 -60.49
C HIS A 684 -25.14 8.14 -60.62
N GLN A 685 -24.41 9.09 -60.02
CA GLN A 685 -24.69 10.52 -60.18
C GLN A 685 -24.34 11.02 -61.59
N GLN A 686 -23.29 10.49 -62.23
CA GLN A 686 -22.94 10.86 -63.61
C GLN A 686 -23.89 10.27 -64.67
N GLN A 687 -24.51 9.11 -64.42
CA GLN A 687 -25.55 8.55 -65.31
C GLN A 687 -26.95 9.15 -65.11
N GLY A 688 -27.19 9.88 -64.01
CA GLY A 688 -28.49 10.46 -63.67
C GLY A 688 -28.82 11.81 -64.32
N GLN A 689 -27.88 12.46 -65.02
CA GLN A 689 -28.10 13.79 -65.60
C GLN A 689 -27.68 13.88 -67.07
N GLY A 690 -28.46 13.22 -67.94
CA GLY A 690 -28.45 13.50 -69.37
C GLY A 690 -29.27 14.76 -69.68
N GLY A 691 -28.62 15.91 -69.85
CA GLY A 691 -29.30 17.11 -70.34
C GLY A 691 -28.49 18.39 -70.39
N SER A 692 -27.83 18.62 -71.54
CA SER A 692 -27.43 19.94 -72.08
C SER A 692 -26.05 20.51 -71.71
N GLY A 693 -25.06 20.16 -72.54
CA GLY A 693 -24.04 21.02 -73.15
C GLY A 693 -23.33 22.12 -72.34
N GLY A 694 -22.02 21.99 -72.21
CA GLY A 694 -21.10 23.10 -71.90
C GLY A 694 -19.78 22.62 -71.33
N ASP A 695 -18.67 23.02 -71.96
CA ASP A 695 -17.29 22.68 -71.61
C ASP A 695 -16.89 22.89 -70.14
N GLN A 696 -15.97 22.03 -69.70
CA GLN A 696 -15.01 22.22 -68.60
C GLN A 696 -15.57 22.45 -67.18
N GLN A 697 -15.88 21.34 -66.49
CA GLN A 697 -15.48 21.11 -65.09
C GLN A 697 -15.78 19.66 -64.69
N GLY A 698 -14.97 18.71 -65.18
CA GLY A 698 -15.11 17.28 -64.88
C GLY A 698 -13.95 16.71 -64.06
N GLY A 699 -13.36 17.49 -63.16
CA GLY A 699 -12.09 17.13 -62.52
C GLY A 699 -12.06 17.13 -60.99
N GLN A 700 -13.11 17.56 -60.28
CA GLN A 700 -12.99 17.74 -58.82
C GLN A 700 -13.33 16.51 -57.97
N GLY A 701 -14.28 15.65 -58.37
CA GLY A 701 -14.63 14.44 -57.59
C GLY A 701 -13.61 13.30 -57.74
N GLY A 702 -13.15 13.04 -58.97
CA GLY A 702 -12.19 11.97 -59.26
C GLY A 702 -10.80 12.17 -58.65
N ASP A 703 -10.35 13.41 -58.50
CA ASP A 703 -9.06 13.73 -57.87
C ASP A 703 -9.10 13.50 -56.34
N GLU A 704 -10.23 13.77 -55.69
CA GLU A 704 -10.42 13.50 -54.26
C GLU A 704 -10.49 11.99 -53.97
N LEU A 705 -11.24 11.23 -54.78
CA LEU A 705 -11.27 9.78 -54.69
C LEU A 705 -9.90 9.15 -54.97
N ALA A 706 -9.17 9.68 -55.96
CA ALA A 706 -7.82 9.22 -56.27
C ALA A 706 -6.84 9.48 -55.12
N GLN A 707 -6.98 10.61 -54.42
CA GLN A 707 -6.15 10.92 -53.25
C GLN A 707 -6.41 9.90 -52.13
N ARG A 708 -7.67 9.64 -51.78
CA ARG A 708 -8.03 8.62 -50.78
C ARG A 708 -7.53 7.23 -51.17
N GLN A 709 -7.61 6.86 -52.46
CA GLN A 709 -7.04 5.60 -52.95
C GLN A 709 -5.51 5.52 -52.79
N SER A 710 -4.82 6.66 -52.92
CA SER A 710 -3.36 6.77 -52.73
C SER A 710 -2.97 6.58 -51.26
N ASP A 711 -3.75 7.14 -50.35
CA ASP A 711 -3.53 7.05 -48.90
C ASP A 711 -3.73 5.59 -48.42
N LEU A 712 -4.77 4.91 -48.89
CA LEU A 712 -5.00 3.48 -48.61
C LEU A 712 -3.84 2.57 -49.09
N ARG A 713 -3.26 2.90 -50.25
CA ARG A 713 -2.11 2.17 -50.75
C ARG A 713 -0.86 2.40 -49.88
N GLN A 714 -0.74 3.57 -49.24
CA GLN A 714 0.35 3.85 -48.32
C GLN A 714 0.19 3.06 -47.01
N GLY A 715 -1.01 3.03 -46.43
CA GLY A 715 -1.32 2.20 -45.24
C GLY A 715 -1.04 0.72 -45.48
N LEU A 716 -1.45 0.18 -46.64
CA LEU A 716 -1.10 -1.20 -47.02
C LEU A 716 0.42 -1.44 -47.07
N ALA A 717 1.19 -0.49 -47.62
CA ALA A 717 2.65 -0.62 -47.72
C ALA A 717 3.35 -0.47 -46.35
N GLU A 718 2.72 0.20 -45.38
CA GLU A 718 3.19 0.30 -44.00
C GLU A 718 2.88 -0.98 -43.22
N ALA A 719 1.67 -1.51 -43.35
CA ALA A 719 1.29 -2.80 -42.79
C ALA A 719 2.19 -3.94 -43.26
N GLN A 720 2.54 -3.97 -44.55
CA GLN A 720 3.48 -4.95 -45.11
C GLN A 720 4.88 -4.84 -44.48
N ARG A 721 5.39 -3.63 -44.22
CA ARG A 721 6.70 -3.45 -43.58
C ARG A 721 6.69 -3.93 -42.14
N MET A 722 5.63 -3.62 -41.38
CA MET A 722 5.48 -4.10 -40.01
C MET A 722 5.39 -5.62 -39.95
N ALA A 723 4.69 -6.24 -40.90
CA ALA A 723 4.64 -7.70 -41.03
C ALA A 723 6.01 -8.32 -41.38
N ASP A 724 6.76 -7.70 -42.30
CA ASP A 724 8.10 -8.14 -42.67
C ASP A 724 9.10 -8.00 -41.49
N GLU A 725 9.00 -6.91 -40.73
CA GLU A 725 9.80 -6.66 -39.51
C GLU A 725 9.47 -7.66 -38.38
N ALA A 726 8.21 -8.09 -38.28
CA ALA A 726 7.75 -9.17 -37.41
C ALA A 726 8.10 -10.59 -37.92
N GLY A 727 8.81 -10.69 -39.05
CA GLY A 727 9.29 -11.94 -39.62
C GLY A 727 8.21 -12.79 -40.28
N ALA A 728 7.18 -12.17 -40.85
CA ALA A 728 6.24 -12.80 -41.78
C ALA A 728 6.87 -12.96 -43.17
N ALA A 729 6.41 -13.95 -43.93
CA ALA A 729 6.84 -14.12 -45.32
C ALA A 729 6.20 -13.05 -46.23
N PRO A 730 6.90 -12.54 -47.27
CA PRO A 730 6.33 -11.58 -48.22
C PRO A 730 5.08 -12.18 -48.90
N SER A 731 3.92 -11.53 -48.74
CA SER A 731 2.67 -11.96 -49.37
C SER A 731 2.60 -11.48 -50.82
N ASN A 732 2.47 -12.42 -51.76
CA ASN A 732 2.22 -12.11 -53.17
C ASN A 732 0.85 -11.46 -53.38
N ASP A 733 -0.13 -11.81 -52.55
CA ASP A 733 -1.51 -11.32 -52.66
C ASP A 733 -1.60 -9.87 -52.17
N LEU A 734 -0.92 -9.51 -51.08
CA LEU A 734 -0.85 -8.11 -50.63
C LEU A 734 -0.10 -7.22 -51.65
N ASN A 735 0.90 -7.77 -52.37
CA ASN A 735 1.56 -7.07 -53.46
C ASN A 735 0.62 -6.85 -54.67
N ALA A 736 -0.16 -7.87 -55.04
CA ALA A 736 -1.18 -7.77 -56.08
C ALA A 736 -2.29 -6.77 -55.71
N ALA A 737 -2.67 -6.68 -54.43
CA ALA A 737 -3.58 -5.68 -53.91
C ALA A 737 -3.03 -4.25 -54.12
N GLY A 738 -1.76 -4.01 -53.78
CA GLY A 738 -1.11 -2.71 -53.99
C GLY A 738 -1.05 -2.29 -55.47
N GLU A 739 -0.86 -3.24 -56.39
CA GLU A 739 -0.91 -2.99 -57.83
C GLU A 739 -2.34 -2.70 -58.34
N ALA A 740 -3.35 -3.40 -57.81
CA ALA A 740 -4.74 -3.13 -58.10
C ALA A 740 -5.19 -1.76 -57.59
N MET A 741 -4.77 -1.36 -56.38
CA MET A 741 -5.01 -0.02 -55.83
C MET A 741 -4.35 1.08 -56.67
N ARG A 742 -3.14 0.85 -57.21
CA ARG A 742 -2.50 1.78 -58.13
C ARG A 742 -3.28 1.94 -59.44
N ARG A 743 -3.81 0.84 -59.99
CA ARG A 743 -4.68 0.89 -61.18
C ARG A 743 -5.99 1.63 -60.91
N ALA A 744 -6.55 1.46 -59.70
CA ALA A 744 -7.72 2.22 -59.25
C ALA A 744 -7.40 3.72 -59.13
N GLU A 745 -6.29 4.10 -58.51
CA GLU A 745 -5.81 5.50 -58.41
C GLU A 745 -5.68 6.13 -59.80
N ASP A 746 -5.05 5.44 -60.76
CA ASP A 746 -4.87 5.93 -62.13
C ASP A 746 -6.20 6.03 -62.90
N ALA A 747 -7.16 5.14 -62.64
CA ALA A 747 -8.48 5.19 -63.24
C ALA A 747 -9.30 6.36 -62.68
N LEU A 748 -9.27 6.57 -61.36
CA LEU A 748 -9.91 7.72 -60.69
C LEU A 748 -9.35 9.06 -61.18
N ARG A 749 -8.02 9.19 -61.32
CA ARG A 749 -7.39 10.41 -61.90
C ARG A 749 -7.78 10.69 -63.34
N ARG A 750 -8.13 9.66 -64.10
CA ARG A 750 -8.60 9.80 -65.50
C ARG A 750 -10.12 9.99 -65.60
N GLY A 751 -10.83 10.01 -64.47
CA GLY A 751 -12.29 10.06 -64.41
C GLY A 751 -12.98 8.77 -64.87
N ASP A 752 -12.24 7.67 -64.95
CA ASP A 752 -12.74 6.35 -65.33
C ASP A 752 -13.24 5.59 -64.08
N LEU A 753 -14.46 5.95 -63.64
CA LEU A 753 -15.07 5.39 -62.42
C LEU A 753 -15.41 3.89 -62.56
N GLU A 754 -15.70 3.42 -63.78
CA GLU A 754 -15.98 2.01 -64.06
C GLU A 754 -14.70 1.16 -63.98
N GLY A 755 -13.61 1.65 -64.59
CA GLY A 755 -12.28 1.03 -64.46
C GLY A 755 -11.74 1.09 -63.03
N ALA A 756 -12.07 2.14 -62.28
CA ALA A 756 -11.71 2.27 -60.87
C ALA A 756 -12.43 1.24 -60.00
N GLU A 757 -13.75 1.08 -60.13
CA GLU A 757 -14.52 0.12 -59.32
C GLU A 757 -14.07 -1.33 -59.54
N ALA A 758 -13.74 -1.69 -60.79
CA ALA A 758 -13.19 -3.00 -61.13
C ALA A 758 -11.82 -3.24 -60.49
N ALA A 759 -10.93 -2.23 -60.50
CA ALA A 759 -9.62 -2.31 -59.87
C ALA A 759 -9.68 -2.30 -58.34
N GLN A 760 -10.64 -1.56 -57.74
CA GLN A 760 -10.89 -1.55 -56.30
C GLN A 760 -11.46 -2.89 -55.81
N SER A 761 -12.31 -3.54 -56.61
CA SER A 761 -12.81 -4.88 -56.31
C SER A 761 -11.69 -5.92 -56.34
N ALA A 762 -10.83 -5.86 -57.36
CA ALA A 762 -9.63 -6.71 -57.41
C ALA A 762 -8.68 -6.45 -56.22
N ALA A 763 -8.55 -5.20 -55.75
CA ALA A 763 -7.75 -4.90 -54.56
C ALA A 763 -8.35 -5.54 -53.29
N LEU A 764 -9.67 -5.47 -53.11
CA LEU A 764 -10.36 -6.09 -51.96
C LEU A 764 -10.24 -7.62 -51.95
N ASP A 765 -10.34 -8.26 -53.11
CA ASP A 765 -10.18 -9.71 -53.23
C ASP A 765 -8.76 -10.14 -52.83
N ASN A 766 -7.73 -9.45 -53.35
CA ASN A 766 -6.33 -9.72 -53.01
C ASN A 766 -5.99 -9.39 -51.53
N LEU A 767 -6.59 -8.35 -50.94
CA LEU A 767 -6.43 -8.03 -49.52
C LEU A 767 -7.00 -9.14 -48.63
N ARG A 768 -8.15 -9.68 -49.01
CA ARG A 768 -8.79 -10.79 -48.30
C ARG A 768 -7.93 -12.05 -48.36
N GLU A 769 -7.45 -12.41 -49.54
CA GLU A 769 -6.57 -13.57 -49.74
C GLU A 769 -5.26 -13.41 -48.96
N GLY A 770 -4.66 -12.21 -48.97
CA GLY A 770 -3.47 -11.89 -48.19
C GLY A 770 -3.67 -11.96 -46.67
N ALA A 771 -4.80 -11.47 -46.16
CA ALA A 771 -5.15 -11.56 -44.75
C ALA A 771 -5.43 -13.01 -44.31
N GLU A 772 -6.07 -13.81 -45.16
CA GLU A 772 -6.31 -15.23 -44.92
C GLU A 772 -4.99 -16.03 -44.89
N ALA A 773 -4.05 -15.72 -45.78
CA ALA A 773 -2.71 -16.32 -45.81
C ALA A 773 -1.91 -15.98 -44.52
N LEU A 774 -1.90 -14.71 -44.11
CA LEU A 774 -1.26 -14.25 -42.89
C LEU A 774 -1.87 -14.91 -41.64
N SER A 775 -3.20 -15.02 -41.60
CA SER A 775 -3.94 -15.69 -40.53
C SER A 775 -3.71 -17.20 -40.48
N ALA A 776 -3.44 -17.83 -41.62
CA ALA A 776 -3.11 -19.26 -41.70
C ALA A 776 -1.68 -19.52 -41.19
N GLU A 777 -0.73 -18.65 -41.54
CA GLU A 777 0.65 -18.69 -41.04
C GLU A 777 0.71 -18.51 -39.51
N LEU A 778 -0.07 -17.59 -38.95
CA LEU A 778 -0.21 -17.42 -37.50
C LEU A 778 -0.77 -18.66 -36.80
N ARG A 779 -1.74 -19.34 -37.42
CA ARG A 779 -2.29 -20.60 -36.91
C ARG A 779 -1.28 -21.75 -37.00
N GLU A 780 -0.39 -21.76 -37.98
CA GLU A 780 0.71 -22.74 -38.05
C GLU A 780 1.82 -22.43 -37.03
N ARG A 781 2.16 -21.16 -36.82
CA ARG A 781 3.13 -20.72 -35.80
C ARG A 781 2.64 -21.02 -34.38
N GLY A 782 1.36 -20.79 -34.12
CA GLY A 782 0.71 -21.10 -32.85
C GLY A 782 0.54 -22.60 -32.55
N ARG A 783 0.65 -23.47 -33.55
CA ARG A 783 0.59 -24.95 -33.38
C ARG A 783 1.94 -25.61 -33.16
N GLY A 784 3.06 -24.89 -33.33
CA GLY A 784 4.41 -25.42 -33.17
C GLY A 784 4.86 -25.71 -31.74
N GLY A 785 4.05 -25.38 -30.72
CA GLY A 785 4.38 -25.53 -29.29
C GLY A 785 3.67 -26.65 -28.53
N GLU A 786 2.75 -27.39 -29.18
CA GLU A 786 1.90 -28.38 -28.51
C GLU A 786 2.24 -29.83 -28.88
N GLU A 787 3.49 -30.27 -28.74
CA GLU A 787 3.80 -31.71 -28.70
C GLU A 787 5.01 -31.99 -27.80
N GLN A 788 4.74 -32.09 -26.48
CA GLN A 788 5.29 -33.04 -25.48
C GLN A 788 5.41 -32.41 -24.09
N GLY A 789 4.43 -32.70 -23.24
CA GLY A 789 4.48 -32.51 -21.78
C GLY A 789 3.67 -33.62 -21.08
N PRO A 790 4.19 -34.29 -20.04
CA PRO A 790 3.65 -35.57 -19.55
C PRO A 790 2.37 -35.39 -18.72
N GLY A 791 1.42 -36.31 -18.91
CA GLY A 791 0.05 -36.25 -18.40
C GLY A 791 -0.11 -36.19 -16.88
N GLY A 792 -0.99 -35.29 -16.44
CA GLY A 792 -1.46 -35.14 -15.06
C GLY A 792 -2.99 -35.08 -14.97
N ASN A 793 -3.60 -36.27 -14.94
CA ASN A 793 -4.85 -36.65 -14.26
C ASN A 793 -5.89 -35.55 -13.88
N ARG A 794 -6.72 -35.11 -14.84
CA ARG A 794 -8.04 -34.49 -14.60
C ARG A 794 -9.13 -35.51 -14.90
N ASP A 795 -10.12 -35.64 -14.01
CA ASP A 795 -11.28 -36.50 -14.26
C ASP A 795 -12.25 -35.82 -15.25
N PRO A 796 -13.07 -36.59 -15.99
CA PRO A 796 -13.99 -36.06 -17.01
C PRO A 796 -15.17 -35.24 -16.45
N LEU A 797 -15.15 -34.87 -15.17
CA LEU A 797 -16.09 -33.91 -14.56
C LEU A 797 -15.38 -32.66 -14.04
N GLY A 798 -14.15 -32.40 -14.50
CA GLY A 798 -13.47 -31.12 -14.30
C GLY A 798 -13.03 -30.83 -12.86
N ARG A 799 -12.90 -31.86 -12.01
CA ARG A 799 -12.41 -31.64 -10.65
C ARG A 799 -10.90 -31.75 -10.58
N GLN A 800 -10.28 -30.73 -10.00
CA GLN A 800 -8.87 -30.75 -9.64
C GLN A 800 -8.76 -31.23 -8.20
N SER A 801 -8.07 -32.37 -7.98
CA SER A 801 -7.81 -32.88 -6.64
C SER A 801 -6.93 -31.90 -5.85
N GLY A 802 -7.52 -31.22 -4.87
CA GLY A 802 -6.82 -30.33 -3.95
C GLY A 802 -5.97 -31.11 -2.96
N ALA A 803 -4.67 -30.81 -2.91
CA ALA A 803 -3.75 -31.20 -1.85
C ALA A 803 -3.35 -29.94 -1.07
N GLY A 804 -3.45 -30.01 0.26
CA GLY A 804 -3.35 -28.88 1.16
C GLY A 804 -1.95 -28.25 1.29
N ASN A 805 -1.97 -26.97 1.67
CA ASN A 805 -0.80 -26.18 2.04
C ASN A 805 -0.01 -26.82 3.19
N ALA A 806 1.27 -27.05 2.94
CA ALA A 806 2.31 -27.13 3.95
C ALA A 806 3.49 -26.28 3.45
N ASP A 807 3.95 -25.37 4.31
CA ASP A 807 5.08 -24.47 4.12
C ASP A 807 6.36 -25.20 3.66
N GLY A 808 7.08 -24.58 2.72
CA GLY A 808 8.50 -24.88 2.48
C GLY A 808 8.96 -24.81 1.03
N GLU A 809 9.87 -23.86 0.79
CA GLU A 809 11.01 -23.97 -0.14
C GLU A 809 10.80 -23.57 -1.62
N GLY A 810 11.68 -22.69 -2.09
CA GLY A 810 11.60 -22.03 -3.39
C GLY A 810 11.81 -22.98 -4.57
N THR A 811 10.89 -22.89 -5.53
CA THR A 811 11.00 -23.54 -6.83
C THR A 811 11.91 -22.73 -7.75
N VAL A 812 13.12 -23.23 -7.96
CA VAL A 812 13.99 -22.80 -9.07
C VAL A 812 13.36 -23.30 -10.37
N PRO A 813 13.09 -22.44 -11.38
CA PRO A 813 12.56 -22.88 -12.66
C PRO A 813 13.58 -23.75 -13.40
N THR A 814 13.27 -25.04 -13.57
CA THR A 814 14.04 -25.96 -14.41
C THR A 814 13.41 -26.04 -15.80
N THR A 815 13.64 -25.01 -16.60
CA THR A 815 13.67 -25.11 -18.07
C THR A 815 14.36 -23.84 -18.58
N ALA A 816 15.65 -23.96 -18.86
CA ALA A 816 16.37 -22.92 -19.58
C ALA A 816 15.84 -22.90 -21.02
N ASP A 817 15.27 -21.76 -21.39
CA ASP A 817 14.89 -21.44 -22.75
C ASP A 817 16.16 -21.49 -23.65
N PRO A 818 16.27 -22.43 -24.60
CA PRO A 818 17.46 -22.59 -25.43
C PRO A 818 17.73 -21.37 -26.32
N VAL A 819 16.74 -20.50 -26.54
CA VAL A 819 16.88 -19.25 -27.28
C VAL A 819 17.60 -18.21 -26.43
N ARG A 820 17.13 -18.01 -25.20
CA ARG A 820 17.71 -17.05 -24.24
C ARG A 820 19.13 -17.42 -23.83
N ALA A 821 19.43 -18.72 -23.73
CA ALA A 821 20.79 -19.19 -23.49
C ALA A 821 21.74 -18.83 -24.64
N ARG A 822 21.25 -18.83 -25.88
CA ARG A 822 22.02 -18.46 -27.08
C ARG A 822 22.27 -16.96 -27.17
N GLU A 823 21.27 -16.15 -26.88
CA GLU A 823 21.40 -14.68 -26.81
C GLU A 823 22.41 -14.26 -25.74
N ILE A 824 22.36 -14.87 -24.55
CA ILE A 824 23.32 -14.62 -23.49
C ILE A 824 24.73 -15.04 -23.94
N PHE A 825 24.86 -16.16 -24.63
CA PHE A 825 26.15 -16.66 -25.12
C PHE A 825 26.76 -15.74 -26.20
N ASP A 826 25.94 -15.27 -27.14
CA ASP A 826 26.35 -14.34 -28.20
C ASP A 826 26.69 -12.96 -27.63
N GLU A 827 25.95 -12.50 -26.61
CA GLU A 827 26.24 -11.25 -25.90
C GLU A 827 27.57 -11.33 -25.15
N ILE A 828 27.86 -12.44 -24.47
CA ILE A 828 29.13 -12.68 -23.80
C ILE A 828 30.28 -12.74 -24.83
N ARG A 829 30.07 -13.37 -25.99
CA ARG A 829 31.06 -13.44 -27.08
C ARG A 829 31.36 -12.06 -27.65
N ARG A 830 30.33 -11.25 -27.89
CA ARG A 830 30.45 -9.86 -28.36
C ARG A 830 31.22 -9.01 -27.36
N ARG A 831 30.88 -9.08 -26.06
CA ARG A 831 31.56 -8.32 -25.00
C ARG A 831 33.00 -8.78 -24.73
N ALA A 832 33.30 -10.06 -24.92
CA ALA A 832 34.66 -10.57 -24.81
C ALA A 832 35.58 -10.06 -25.94
N GLN A 833 35.01 -9.77 -27.12
CA GLN A 833 35.71 -9.28 -28.31
C GLN A 833 35.84 -7.74 -28.36
N ASP A 834 35.04 -7.01 -27.58
CA ASP A 834 35.10 -5.55 -27.49
C ASP A 834 36.46 -5.06 -26.92
N PRO A 835 37.27 -4.31 -27.71
CA PRO A 835 38.57 -3.82 -27.26
C PRO A 835 38.48 -2.70 -26.21
N ASN A 836 37.33 -2.04 -26.06
CA ASN A 836 37.15 -0.89 -25.15
C ASN A 836 36.83 -1.31 -23.71
N ARG A 837 36.66 -2.61 -23.44
CA ARG A 837 36.37 -3.12 -22.09
C ARG A 837 37.64 -3.42 -21.28
N PRO A 838 37.59 -3.27 -19.94
CA PRO A 838 38.70 -3.60 -19.06
C PRO A 838 39.21 -5.04 -19.25
N GLU A 839 40.53 -5.23 -19.23
CA GLU A 839 41.18 -6.51 -19.53
C GLU A 839 40.72 -7.65 -18.60
N ALA A 840 40.53 -7.34 -17.30
CA ALA A 840 40.04 -8.29 -16.32
C ALA A 840 38.60 -8.78 -16.60
N GLU A 841 37.74 -7.92 -17.13
CA GLU A 841 36.36 -8.27 -17.50
C GLU A 841 36.36 -9.16 -18.74
N ARG A 842 37.18 -8.83 -19.74
CA ARG A 842 37.32 -9.65 -20.96
C ARG A 842 37.88 -11.04 -20.66
N GLU A 843 38.82 -11.15 -19.73
CA GLU A 843 39.38 -12.43 -19.29
C GLU A 843 38.37 -13.26 -18.49
N TYR A 844 37.51 -12.62 -17.70
CA TYR A 844 36.39 -13.28 -17.03
C TYR A 844 35.37 -13.81 -18.05
N LEU A 845 34.98 -13.00 -19.03
CA LEU A 845 34.03 -13.41 -20.09
C LEU A 845 34.59 -14.54 -20.96
N ARG A 846 35.89 -14.52 -21.29
CA ARG A 846 36.56 -15.63 -22.00
C ARG A 846 36.54 -16.93 -21.19
N ARG A 847 36.84 -16.88 -19.89
CA ARG A 847 36.72 -18.06 -19.01
C ARG A 847 35.29 -18.59 -18.92
N LEU A 848 34.30 -17.70 -19.01
CA LEU A 848 32.89 -18.09 -19.02
C LEU A 848 32.55 -18.83 -20.32
N LEU A 849 33.03 -18.34 -21.47
CA LEU A 849 32.88 -19.01 -22.77
C LEU A 849 33.59 -20.36 -22.82
N ASP A 850 34.82 -20.46 -22.29
CA ASP A 850 35.56 -21.74 -22.24
C ASP A 850 34.87 -22.78 -21.35
N ARG A 851 34.21 -22.34 -20.27
CA ARG A 851 33.55 -23.25 -19.32
C ARG A 851 32.23 -23.82 -19.85
N PHE A 852 31.53 -23.09 -20.69
CA PHE A 852 30.16 -23.41 -21.11
C PHE A 852 29.99 -23.55 -22.64
N GLY A 853 31.07 -23.41 -23.42
CA GLY A 853 31.03 -23.46 -24.89
C GLY A 853 31.22 -24.84 -25.52
N ASP A 854 31.65 -25.85 -24.75
CA ASP A 854 31.98 -27.21 -25.23
C ASP A 854 30.90 -28.26 -24.91
N SER A 855 29.72 -27.86 -24.41
CA SER A 855 28.63 -28.77 -24.01
C SER A 855 27.40 -28.65 -24.89
#